data_AF-A0A9D1SG21-F1
#
_entry.id   AF-A0A9D1SG21-F1
#
_cell.length_a   1.000
_cell.length_b   1.000
_cell.length_c   1.000
_cell.angle_alpha   90.00
_cell.angle_beta   90.00
_cell.angle_gamma   90.00
#
_symmetry.space_group_name_H-M   'P 1'
#
loop_
_entity.id
_entity.type
_entity.pdbx_description
1 polymer ?
#
loop_
_entity_poly.entity_id
_entity_poly.type
_entity_poly.pdbx_seq_one_letter_code
_entity_poly.pdbx_strand_id
1 'polypeptide(L)'
;MSGSGESIRPATAQPGTGNAGAAVSYSYIVYDADEKAVCSLLAEETEAGLFYAYLSDGELLYNSPRSLKELMDVLSGNGGNVMDLLADVELGTLLGLSDKEYNDDNKMLFALAYGSLGEDFILENGKVVMINGSKPTTVGQLTGGSANELLDRVTLDSLMTVDRTDSVMCALVYGTEGKHYVWPEGDAAPTMLPVKYSVSGGILYDDEGNRTDAVWDEASGVWTVTKEQDGETEIFYAKAESDGSAVWLHATKDCSGEKLLYQKMTLGALLDGPEDLIDGIQLSAVLSADPDDAITMYLLYGKKGVHYDLDGGTGEVIMLRREVAIYDGKAYDERGELLPGSLGAGDTGYIYTEGNTTWILTEQSGNFTEISVNGESVKAPCYYAATQQGGYVFYQPHTIGDLSESSSLLSNIKKDLTIGDIMGETGTSGLIASIADWKIDDLNDQDKIMSLKIGDVMGIDENSSKLLLAMEDWTLNDLNDQDKIMSLKLADVIEIDDETSPGFLKAIRDKNWTLNDLNDKDNVNSLRLGEIIEIDENDPKTSALLLSLKDTSIGDLTPRINTLTPTEILGEEDVENNRILRHLRNSTVLTLSADIENLSVAAVFEDDVYKKDAAGNFVNAQGEALYLNPDDGIYYTTPDYQADTQSERVMTGSWEYLLTDPDGLIPPSGYTLTNMEAMTSNMTANIQSAVLNDLYKDGIIVLEDSAFLEKPIIYVYIFGEEPFSYTVFDIDPAKYDNKSKLGELTINQMINYVTDILTAIS
;
A
#
# COMPACT_ATOMS: atom_id res chain seq x y z
N MET A 1 22.85 21.32 -100.04
CA MET A 1 21.93 21.58 -101.17
C MET A 1 20.75 22.35 -100.61
N SER A 2 20.36 23.42 -101.27
CA SER A 2 19.47 24.49 -100.82
C SER A 2 18.05 24.04 -100.53
N GLY A 3 17.52 24.43 -99.38
CA GLY A 3 16.09 24.54 -99.08
C GLY A 3 15.89 25.75 -98.20
N SER A 4 15.42 26.84 -98.80
CA SER A 4 15.23 28.16 -98.21
C SER A 4 14.15 28.15 -97.14
N GLY A 5 14.41 28.83 -96.02
CA GLY A 5 13.45 29.09 -94.96
C GLY A 5 12.19 29.79 -95.48
N GLU A 6 11.05 29.23 -95.11
CA GLU A 6 9.73 29.77 -95.37
C GLU A 6 9.47 30.94 -94.40
N SER A 7 9.27 32.13 -94.97
CA SER A 7 8.93 33.35 -94.24
C SER A 7 7.42 33.55 -94.31
N ILE A 8 6.74 33.43 -93.16
CA ILE A 8 5.38 33.94 -92.99
C ILE A 8 5.47 35.46 -92.89
N ARG A 9 4.67 36.18 -93.68
CA ARG A 9 4.57 37.66 -93.65
C ARG A 9 3.49 38.10 -92.64
N PRO A 10 3.64 39.27 -91.99
CA PRO A 10 2.66 39.76 -91.03
C PRO A 10 1.34 40.16 -91.71
N ALA A 11 0.23 39.91 -91.00
CA ALA A 11 -1.14 40.20 -91.42
C ALA A 11 -1.36 41.71 -91.68
N THR A 12 -2.19 42.04 -92.67
CA THR A 12 -2.67 43.41 -92.92
C THR A 12 -4.15 43.52 -92.51
N ALA A 13 -4.46 44.46 -91.62
CA ALA A 13 -5.83 44.73 -91.19
C ALA A 13 -6.58 45.59 -92.21
N GLN A 14 -7.85 45.26 -92.49
CA GLN A 14 -8.80 46.18 -93.15
C GLN A 14 -9.96 46.48 -92.18
N PRO A 15 -10.36 47.75 -92.01
CA PRO A 15 -11.51 48.10 -91.19
C PRO A 15 -12.83 47.78 -91.92
N GLY A 16 -13.72 47.04 -91.25
CA GLY A 16 -15.11 46.87 -91.68
C GLY A 16 -15.89 48.17 -91.52
N THR A 17 -16.67 48.54 -92.54
CA THR A 17 -17.46 49.77 -92.56
C THR A 17 -18.81 49.58 -91.82
N GLY A 18 -19.02 50.28 -90.69
CA GLY A 18 -20.33 50.31 -90.04
C GLY A 18 -20.45 51.24 -88.81
N ASN A 19 -21.36 52.22 -88.91
CA ASN A 19 -21.96 53.16 -87.95
C ASN A 19 -21.31 53.48 -86.57
N ALA A 20 -21.24 54.79 -86.30
CA ALA A 20 -20.83 55.38 -85.02
C ALA A 20 -21.73 54.91 -83.86
N GLY A 21 -21.16 54.06 -82.99
CA GLY A 21 -21.78 53.64 -81.72
C GLY A 21 -21.47 52.23 -81.22
N ALA A 22 -20.73 51.38 -81.96
CA ALA A 22 -20.40 50.02 -81.52
C ALA A 22 -18.87 49.78 -81.41
N ALA A 23 -18.47 48.89 -80.50
CA ALA A 23 -17.08 48.46 -80.32
C ALA A 23 -16.49 47.95 -81.64
N VAL A 24 -15.28 48.40 -81.99
CA VAL A 24 -14.61 48.02 -83.23
C VAL A 24 -14.00 46.63 -83.05
N SER A 25 -14.65 45.58 -83.57
CA SER A 25 -14.06 44.25 -83.65
C SER A 25 -13.14 44.15 -84.87
N TYR A 26 -11.88 43.78 -84.68
CA TYR A 26 -10.96 43.49 -85.78
C TYR A 26 -10.99 41.99 -86.09
N SER A 27 -11.16 41.63 -87.37
CA SER A 27 -11.06 40.23 -87.82
C SER A 27 -9.75 40.01 -88.56
N TYR A 28 -8.91 39.09 -88.10
CA TYR A 28 -7.73 38.64 -88.82
C TYR A 28 -8.09 37.41 -89.66
N ILE A 29 -7.76 37.42 -90.95
CA ILE A 29 -7.97 36.27 -91.84
C ILE A 29 -6.61 35.62 -92.08
N VAL A 30 -6.48 34.34 -91.74
CA VAL A 30 -5.27 33.55 -91.97
C VAL A 30 -5.38 32.86 -93.32
N TYR A 31 -4.34 32.99 -94.15
CA TYR A 31 -4.26 32.37 -95.49
C TYR A 31 -3.23 31.24 -95.50
N ASP A 32 -3.49 30.17 -96.25
CA ASP A 32 -2.51 29.13 -96.51
C ASP A 32 -1.47 29.58 -97.54
N ALA A 33 -0.49 28.70 -97.82
CA ALA A 33 0.59 28.96 -98.77
C ALA A 33 0.10 29.20 -100.22
N ASP A 34 -1.15 28.85 -100.55
CA ASP A 34 -1.79 29.02 -101.85
C ASP A 34 -2.78 30.22 -101.87
N GLU A 35 -2.68 31.13 -100.89
CA GLU A 35 -3.52 32.32 -100.72
C GLU A 35 -5.02 32.03 -100.46
N LYS A 36 -5.35 30.84 -99.95
CA LYS A 36 -6.73 30.50 -99.59
C LYS A 36 -7.00 30.80 -98.11
N ALA A 37 -8.10 31.50 -97.83
CA ALA A 37 -8.49 31.81 -96.45
C ALA A 37 -8.83 30.52 -95.67
N VAL A 38 -8.11 30.27 -94.57
CA VAL A 38 -8.19 29.06 -93.75
C VAL A 38 -9.07 29.27 -92.53
N CYS A 39 -8.95 30.41 -91.84
CA CYS A 39 -9.84 30.79 -90.74
C CYS A 39 -9.84 32.31 -90.49
N SER A 40 -10.83 32.78 -89.71
CA SER A 40 -10.95 34.17 -89.26
C SER A 40 -10.96 34.21 -87.73
N LEU A 41 -10.10 35.06 -87.15
CA LEU A 41 -9.98 35.28 -85.70
C LEU A 41 -10.52 36.66 -85.34
N LEU A 42 -11.34 36.75 -84.30
CA LEU A 42 -11.89 37.99 -83.75
C LEU A 42 -10.99 38.52 -82.62
N ALA A 43 -10.68 39.82 -82.63
CA ALA A 43 -9.96 40.51 -81.57
C ALA A 43 -10.79 41.69 -81.00
N GLU A 44 -10.82 41.81 -79.67
CA GLU A 44 -11.40 42.94 -78.95
C GLU A 44 -10.31 43.83 -78.33
N GLU A 45 -10.54 45.13 -78.29
CA GLU A 45 -9.61 46.15 -77.76
C GLU A 45 -9.83 46.33 -76.25
N THR A 46 -8.75 46.30 -75.46
CA THR A 46 -8.78 46.66 -74.03
C THR A 46 -7.95 47.91 -73.73
N GLU A 47 -8.23 48.58 -72.60
CA GLU A 47 -7.70 49.90 -72.20
C GLU A 47 -6.16 49.99 -72.11
N ALA A 48 -5.43 48.87 -72.22
CA ALA A 48 -3.96 48.83 -72.19
C ALA A 48 -3.30 48.70 -73.59
N GLY A 49 -4.07 48.66 -74.69
CA GLY A 49 -3.52 48.53 -76.05
C GLY A 49 -2.91 47.15 -76.38
N LEU A 50 -3.24 46.12 -75.60
CA LEU A 50 -2.88 44.72 -75.86
C LEU A 50 -4.06 43.97 -76.47
N PHE A 51 -3.77 43.11 -77.46
CA PHE A 51 -4.76 42.29 -78.17
C PHE A 51 -4.56 40.82 -77.80
N TYR A 52 -5.63 40.14 -77.38
CA TYR A 52 -5.62 38.71 -77.09
C TYR A 52 -6.28 37.93 -78.23
N ALA A 53 -5.66 36.81 -78.62
CA ALA A 53 -6.27 35.84 -79.53
C ALA A 53 -6.88 34.71 -78.70
N TYR A 54 -7.96 34.11 -79.20
CA TYR A 54 -8.64 32.98 -78.55
C TYR A 54 -8.76 31.82 -79.55
N LEU A 55 -8.69 30.58 -79.03
CA LEU A 55 -9.06 29.38 -79.78
C LEU A 55 -10.58 29.35 -80.01
N SER A 56 -11.04 28.50 -80.93
CA SER A 56 -12.45 28.40 -81.31
C SER A 56 -13.39 27.92 -80.19
N ASP A 57 -12.83 27.37 -79.12
CA ASP A 57 -13.52 26.91 -77.90
C ASP A 57 -13.55 27.95 -76.77
N GLY A 58 -12.90 29.11 -76.95
CA GLY A 58 -12.90 30.22 -76.00
C GLY A 58 -11.69 30.28 -75.06
N GLU A 59 -10.72 29.35 -75.16
CA GLU A 59 -9.46 29.44 -74.41
C GLU A 59 -8.54 30.55 -74.98
N LEU A 60 -7.85 31.26 -74.08
CA LEU A 60 -6.87 32.29 -74.46
C LEU A 60 -5.69 31.63 -75.20
N LEU A 61 -5.45 32.08 -76.42
CA LEU A 61 -4.40 31.56 -77.29
C LEU A 61 -3.09 32.28 -76.91
N TYR A 62 -2.32 31.69 -76.00
CA TYR A 62 -0.99 32.19 -75.60
C TYR A 62 0.05 32.19 -76.74
N ASN A 63 -0.24 31.51 -77.86
CA ASN A 63 0.65 31.40 -79.01
C ASN A 63 0.66 32.66 -79.89
N SER A 64 1.48 33.65 -79.53
CA SER A 64 2.07 34.54 -80.55
C SER A 64 3.27 33.82 -81.19
N PRO A 65 3.40 33.76 -82.53
CA PRO A 65 4.62 33.25 -83.15
C PRO A 65 5.81 34.12 -82.72
N ARG A 66 6.71 33.58 -81.89
CA ARG A 66 7.86 34.32 -81.35
C ARG A 66 8.71 34.87 -82.49
N SER A 67 8.91 36.17 -82.52
CA SER A 67 9.71 36.82 -83.55
C SER A 67 11.20 36.79 -83.17
N LEU A 68 12.08 36.67 -84.18
CA LEU A 68 13.53 36.83 -83.97
C LEU A 68 13.87 38.18 -83.30
N LYS A 69 13.00 39.18 -83.48
CA LYS A 69 13.14 40.50 -82.87
C LYS A 69 12.96 40.46 -81.35
N GLU A 70 11.94 39.77 -80.83
CA GLU A 70 11.72 39.64 -79.38
C GLU A 70 12.88 38.92 -78.67
N LEU A 71 13.42 37.87 -79.30
CA LEU A 71 14.63 37.20 -78.78
C LEU A 71 15.84 38.15 -78.76
N MET A 72 16.03 38.93 -79.83
CA MET A 72 17.15 39.87 -79.92
C MET A 72 16.97 41.04 -78.95
N ASP A 73 15.76 41.54 -78.71
CA ASP A 73 15.47 42.63 -77.78
C ASP A 73 15.77 42.20 -76.32
N VAL A 74 15.40 40.97 -75.93
CA VAL A 74 15.74 40.38 -74.63
C VAL A 74 17.26 40.20 -74.45
N LEU A 75 17.96 39.64 -75.45
CA LEU A 75 19.42 39.46 -75.40
C LEU A 75 20.21 40.79 -75.43
N SER A 76 19.60 41.86 -75.94
CA SER A 76 20.20 43.20 -76.03
C SER A 76 19.89 44.09 -74.83
N GLY A 77 19.08 43.62 -73.87
CA GLY A 77 18.70 44.38 -72.67
C GLY A 77 17.71 45.52 -72.92
N ASN A 78 17.01 45.52 -74.06
CA ASN A 78 16.09 46.60 -74.47
C ASN A 78 14.65 46.42 -73.96
N GLY A 79 14.44 45.56 -72.95
CA GLY A 79 13.13 45.22 -72.40
C GLY A 79 12.56 43.92 -72.99
N GLY A 80 11.83 43.18 -72.16
CA GLY A 80 11.35 41.82 -72.42
C GLY A 80 11.87 40.84 -71.36
N ASN A 81 11.01 39.92 -70.91
CA ASN A 81 11.36 38.94 -69.88
C ASN A 81 11.77 37.62 -70.55
N VAL A 82 12.95 37.09 -70.20
CA VAL A 82 13.41 35.77 -70.65
C VAL A 82 12.38 34.69 -70.28
N MET A 83 11.68 34.82 -69.15
CA MET A 83 10.67 33.85 -68.73
C MET A 83 9.47 33.80 -69.70
N ASP A 84 9.08 34.92 -70.31
CA ASP A 84 7.99 34.95 -71.29
C ASP A 84 8.37 34.19 -72.59
N LEU A 85 9.66 34.14 -72.93
CA LEU A 85 10.18 33.35 -74.06
C LEU A 85 10.24 31.86 -73.74
N LEU A 86 10.33 31.49 -72.46
CA LEU A 86 10.40 30.10 -72.02
C LEU A 86 9.05 29.56 -71.57
N ALA A 87 8.03 30.40 -71.41
CA ALA A 87 6.76 30.07 -70.78
C ALA A 87 6.06 28.81 -71.36
N ASP A 88 6.13 28.58 -72.67
CA ASP A 88 5.49 27.43 -73.34
C ASP A 88 6.44 26.25 -73.55
N VAL A 89 7.68 26.34 -73.06
CA VAL A 89 8.63 25.22 -73.13
C VAL A 89 8.22 24.17 -72.11
N GLU A 90 7.98 22.95 -72.57
CA GLU A 90 7.77 21.79 -71.70
C GLU A 90 8.99 21.60 -70.79
N LEU A 91 8.74 21.57 -69.48
CA LEU A 91 9.76 21.51 -68.45
C LEU A 91 10.63 20.26 -68.61
N GLY A 92 10.04 19.12 -68.93
CA GLY A 92 10.79 17.89 -69.15
C GLY A 92 11.72 17.95 -70.36
N THR A 93 11.31 18.63 -71.44
CA THR A 93 12.18 18.89 -72.59
C THR A 93 13.34 19.82 -72.22
N LEU A 94 13.08 20.86 -71.41
CA LEU A 94 14.13 21.77 -70.92
C LEU A 94 15.14 21.07 -70.00
N LEU A 95 14.65 20.19 -69.12
CA LEU A 95 15.45 19.40 -68.19
C LEU A 95 16.13 18.20 -68.87
N GLY A 96 15.77 17.91 -70.13
CA GLY A 96 16.33 16.82 -70.91
C GLY A 96 15.85 15.44 -70.50
N LEU A 97 14.67 15.32 -69.88
CA LEU A 97 14.15 14.08 -69.29
C LEU A 97 13.66 13.07 -70.35
N SER A 98 14.04 11.81 -70.18
CA SER A 98 13.64 10.67 -71.01
C SER A 98 13.45 9.39 -70.18
N ASP A 99 12.77 8.37 -70.72
CA ASP A 99 12.49 7.12 -69.99
C ASP A 99 13.75 6.43 -69.43
N LYS A 100 14.89 6.54 -70.12
CA LYS A 100 16.18 5.99 -69.69
C LYS A 100 16.78 6.70 -68.49
N GLU A 101 16.36 7.94 -68.26
CA GLU A 101 16.83 8.71 -67.13
C GLU A 101 15.98 8.44 -65.91
N TYR A 102 14.72 8.02 -66.04
CA TYR A 102 13.86 7.77 -64.88
C TYR A 102 14.47 6.77 -63.89
N ASN A 103 14.76 7.25 -62.70
CA ASN A 103 15.24 6.50 -61.55
C ASN A 103 14.88 7.26 -60.26
N ASP A 104 15.17 6.67 -59.11
CA ASP A 104 14.82 7.27 -57.81
C ASP A 104 15.46 8.65 -57.58
N ASP A 105 16.65 8.92 -58.13
CA ASP A 105 17.35 10.20 -57.96
C ASP A 105 16.71 11.37 -58.74
N ASN A 106 15.95 11.08 -59.81
CA ASN A 106 15.30 12.11 -60.62
C ASN A 106 13.78 11.97 -60.75
N LYS A 107 13.18 11.04 -60.02
CA LYS A 107 11.72 10.83 -59.95
C LYS A 107 10.95 12.13 -59.69
N MET A 108 11.45 12.98 -58.79
CA MET A 108 10.87 14.29 -58.50
C MET A 108 10.90 15.24 -59.71
N LEU A 109 11.96 15.20 -60.53
CA LEU A 109 12.04 16.03 -61.74
C LEU A 109 11.01 15.57 -62.79
N PHE A 110 10.77 14.26 -62.90
CA PHE A 110 9.68 13.73 -63.72
C PHE A 110 8.31 14.11 -63.16
N ALA A 111 8.14 14.04 -61.84
CA ALA A 111 6.89 14.42 -61.18
C ALA A 111 6.51 15.87 -61.47
N LEU A 112 7.46 16.79 -61.32
CA LEU A 112 7.27 18.21 -61.61
C LEU A 112 7.05 18.47 -63.12
N ALA A 113 7.70 17.71 -64.00
CA ALA A 113 7.62 17.91 -65.44
C ALA A 113 6.39 17.27 -66.11
N TYR A 114 5.89 16.15 -65.58
CA TYR A 114 4.91 15.31 -66.26
C TYR A 114 3.75 14.86 -65.36
N GLY A 115 3.77 15.15 -64.06
CA GLY A 115 2.78 14.64 -63.10
C GLY A 115 3.17 13.25 -62.58
N SER A 116 2.21 12.46 -62.12
CA SER A 116 2.46 11.20 -61.41
C SER A 116 2.54 9.99 -62.36
N LEU A 117 3.51 9.08 -62.13
CA LEU A 117 3.73 7.90 -62.99
C LEU A 117 2.56 6.90 -62.84
N GLY A 118 1.98 6.50 -63.97
CA GLY A 118 0.82 5.60 -64.03
C GLY A 118 -0.53 6.32 -64.00
N GLU A 119 -0.56 7.61 -63.65
CA GLU A 119 -1.77 8.45 -63.60
C GLU A 119 -1.76 9.50 -64.70
N ASP A 120 -0.69 10.31 -64.77
CA ASP A 120 -0.52 11.38 -65.76
C ASP A 120 0.35 10.96 -66.93
N PHE A 121 1.35 10.10 -66.68
CA PHE A 121 2.26 9.63 -67.72
C PHE A 121 2.69 8.18 -67.50
N ILE A 122 3.13 7.52 -68.56
CA ILE A 122 3.78 6.21 -68.53
C ILE A 122 5.10 6.25 -69.31
N LEU A 123 5.98 5.30 -69.01
CA LEU A 123 7.25 5.11 -69.71
C LEU A 123 7.09 3.98 -70.72
N GLU A 124 7.03 4.32 -72.00
CA GLU A 124 6.91 3.35 -73.08
C GLU A 124 7.94 3.60 -74.18
N ASN A 125 8.63 2.53 -74.58
CA ASN A 125 9.42 2.47 -75.82
C ASN A 125 10.45 3.61 -76.01
N GLY A 126 11.17 4.06 -74.98
CA GLY A 126 12.16 5.13 -75.14
C GLY A 126 11.63 6.54 -74.85
N LYS A 127 10.38 6.70 -74.40
CA LYS A 127 9.70 7.99 -74.27
C LYS A 127 8.76 8.07 -73.06
N VAL A 128 8.57 9.31 -72.61
CA VAL A 128 7.48 9.69 -71.70
C VAL A 128 6.21 9.89 -72.53
N VAL A 129 5.13 9.21 -72.15
CA VAL A 129 3.83 9.30 -72.83
C VAL A 129 2.78 9.76 -71.83
N MET A 130 2.14 10.90 -72.09
CA MET A 130 1.04 11.40 -71.26
C MET A 130 -0.22 10.55 -71.49
N ILE A 131 -0.97 10.29 -70.42
CA ILE A 131 -2.20 9.49 -70.42
C ILE A 131 -3.34 10.27 -69.76
N ASN A 132 -4.56 9.73 -69.82
CA ASN A 132 -5.77 10.28 -69.16
C ASN A 132 -6.11 11.76 -69.44
N GLY A 133 -5.61 12.32 -70.54
CA GLY A 133 -5.83 13.73 -70.90
C GLY A 133 -4.87 14.72 -70.24
N SER A 134 -3.91 14.24 -69.44
CA SER A 134 -2.88 15.06 -68.81
C SER A 134 -1.93 15.68 -69.83
N LYS A 135 -1.36 16.84 -69.47
CA LYS A 135 -0.39 17.59 -70.30
C LYS A 135 0.94 17.78 -69.56
N PRO A 136 2.08 17.81 -70.27
CA PRO A 136 3.37 18.14 -69.65
C PRO A 136 3.35 19.54 -69.04
N THR A 137 4.02 19.72 -67.91
CA THR A 137 4.19 21.01 -67.25
C THR A 137 5.07 21.91 -68.12
N THR A 138 4.70 23.19 -68.27
CA THR A 138 5.54 24.19 -68.95
C THR A 138 6.27 25.09 -67.95
N VAL A 139 7.35 25.76 -68.38
CA VAL A 139 8.08 26.73 -67.52
C VAL A 139 7.17 27.86 -67.05
N GLY A 140 6.20 28.26 -67.89
CA GLY A 140 5.22 29.29 -67.56
C GLY A 140 4.37 28.91 -66.35
N GLN A 141 3.97 27.64 -66.26
CA GLN A 141 3.17 27.13 -65.14
C GLN A 141 3.92 27.12 -63.80
N LEU A 142 5.26 27.10 -63.81
CA LEU A 142 6.07 27.27 -62.58
C LEU A 142 6.10 28.72 -62.07
N THR A 143 5.75 29.69 -62.92
CA THR A 143 5.91 31.13 -62.63
C THR A 143 4.59 31.91 -62.65
N GLY A 144 3.54 31.37 -63.29
CA GLY A 144 2.17 31.82 -63.17
C GLY A 144 1.53 31.28 -61.89
N GLY A 145 0.50 31.93 -61.37
CA GLY A 145 -0.19 31.58 -60.11
C GLY A 145 -0.80 30.17 -60.02
N SER A 146 -0.55 29.29 -60.99
CA SER A 146 -0.93 27.87 -61.04
C SER A 146 0.04 26.94 -60.29
N ALA A 147 0.90 27.48 -59.42
CA ALA A 147 1.82 26.66 -58.63
C ALA A 147 1.08 25.65 -57.74
N ASN A 148 -0.09 26.01 -57.21
CA ASN A 148 -0.91 25.11 -56.38
C ASN A 148 -1.44 23.91 -57.18
N GLU A 149 -1.97 24.14 -58.39
CA GLU A 149 -2.41 23.06 -59.30
C GLU A 149 -1.28 22.05 -59.61
N LEU A 150 -0.03 22.52 -59.64
CA LEU A 150 1.13 21.63 -59.81
C LEU A 150 1.44 20.82 -58.55
N LEU A 151 1.27 21.40 -57.36
CA LEU A 151 1.46 20.71 -56.08
C LEU A 151 0.36 19.68 -55.83
N ASP A 152 -0.88 19.98 -56.22
CA ASP A 152 -2.04 19.10 -56.05
C ASP A 152 -2.00 17.87 -56.97
N ARG A 153 -1.33 17.96 -58.12
CA ARG A 153 -1.20 16.82 -59.05
C ARG A 153 -0.06 15.87 -58.70
N VAL A 154 0.96 16.35 -57.98
CA VAL A 154 2.15 15.55 -57.68
C VAL A 154 1.91 14.71 -56.43
N THR A 155 1.85 13.39 -56.60
CA THR A 155 1.69 12.44 -55.49
C THR A 155 2.97 12.31 -54.67
N LEU A 156 2.84 12.07 -53.36
CA LEU A 156 3.98 11.90 -52.47
C LEU A 156 4.84 10.70 -52.86
N ASP A 157 4.25 9.59 -53.32
CA ASP A 157 5.02 8.43 -53.81
C ASP A 157 5.86 8.75 -55.06
N SER A 158 5.51 9.79 -55.82
CA SER A 158 6.33 10.27 -56.94
C SER A 158 7.53 11.10 -56.50
N LEU A 159 7.52 11.59 -55.26
CA LEU A 159 8.57 12.44 -54.69
C LEU A 159 9.54 11.69 -53.77
N MET A 160 9.08 10.62 -53.14
CA MET A 160 9.86 9.86 -52.15
C MET A 160 9.85 8.37 -52.43
N THR A 161 10.90 7.69 -51.99
CA THR A 161 10.92 6.23 -51.95
C THR A 161 10.14 5.74 -50.75
N VAL A 162 9.05 5.00 -50.98
CA VAL A 162 8.24 4.41 -49.91
C VAL A 162 8.63 2.94 -49.76
N ASP A 163 9.15 2.60 -48.58
CA ASP A 163 9.43 1.21 -48.21
C ASP A 163 8.13 0.57 -47.69
N ARG A 164 7.74 -0.60 -48.23
CA ARG A 164 6.54 -1.33 -47.79
C ARG A 164 6.57 -1.71 -46.30
N THR A 165 7.76 -1.76 -45.70
CA THR A 165 7.95 -2.07 -44.27
C THR A 165 7.86 -0.84 -43.37
N ASP A 166 7.81 0.35 -43.94
CA ASP A 166 7.60 1.60 -43.21
C ASP A 166 6.11 1.95 -43.22
N SER A 167 5.39 1.42 -42.24
CA SER A 167 3.93 1.59 -42.10
C SER A 167 3.51 3.04 -41.94
N VAL A 168 4.34 3.90 -41.33
CA VAL A 168 4.03 5.33 -41.18
C VAL A 168 4.13 6.04 -42.52
N MET A 169 5.19 5.78 -43.28
CA MET A 169 5.33 6.34 -44.62
C MET A 169 4.25 5.81 -45.57
N CYS A 170 3.90 4.54 -45.47
CA CYS A 170 2.78 3.98 -46.23
C CYS A 170 1.46 4.65 -45.85
N ALA A 171 1.19 4.86 -44.56
CA ALA A 171 -0.02 5.53 -44.08
C ALA A 171 -0.11 6.99 -44.54
N LEU A 172 1.01 7.72 -44.51
CA LEU A 172 1.07 9.10 -44.99
C LEU A 172 0.81 9.21 -46.49
N VAL A 173 1.32 8.27 -47.28
CA VAL A 173 1.29 8.34 -48.75
C VAL A 173 0.05 7.70 -49.35
N TYR A 174 -0.39 6.56 -48.81
CA TYR A 174 -1.47 5.74 -49.37
C TYR A 174 -2.69 5.63 -48.43
N GLY A 175 -2.64 6.16 -47.21
CA GLY A 175 -3.66 6.00 -46.17
C GLY A 175 -3.54 4.66 -45.44
N THR A 176 -4.53 4.29 -44.64
CA THR A 176 -4.64 2.98 -43.95
C THR A 176 -4.62 1.74 -44.87
N GLU A 177 -3.74 0.77 -44.58
CA GLU A 177 -3.70 -0.54 -45.26
C GLU A 177 -4.98 -1.36 -45.03
N GLY A 178 -5.44 -2.09 -46.05
CA GLY A 178 -6.69 -2.86 -46.03
C GLY A 178 -7.96 -2.03 -46.21
N LYS A 179 -7.90 -0.71 -45.95
CA LYS A 179 -9.00 0.25 -46.21
C LYS A 179 -8.76 1.02 -47.51
N HIS A 180 -7.61 1.69 -47.64
CA HIS A 180 -7.30 2.57 -48.76
C HIS A 180 -6.40 1.90 -49.80
N TYR A 181 -5.49 1.02 -49.37
CA TYR A 181 -4.59 0.29 -50.25
C TYR A 181 -4.31 -1.12 -49.75
N VAL A 182 -3.80 -2.00 -50.61
CA VAL A 182 -3.25 -3.32 -50.24
C VAL A 182 -1.95 -3.59 -50.97
N TRP A 183 -1.06 -4.36 -50.35
CA TRP A 183 0.13 -4.90 -51.01
C TRP A 183 -0.20 -6.23 -51.71
N PRO A 184 -0.04 -6.32 -53.05
CA PRO A 184 -0.14 -7.59 -53.76
C PRO A 184 1.00 -8.54 -53.35
N GLU A 185 0.83 -9.85 -53.57
CA GLU A 185 1.92 -10.81 -53.35
C GLU A 185 3.17 -10.47 -54.18
N GLY A 186 4.35 -10.46 -53.54
CA GLY A 186 5.64 -10.16 -54.17
C GLY A 186 6.12 -8.72 -53.94
N ASP A 187 6.96 -8.21 -54.84
CA ASP A 187 7.54 -6.86 -54.77
C ASP A 187 6.78 -5.86 -55.69
N ALA A 188 5.47 -6.04 -55.83
CA ALA A 188 4.63 -5.17 -56.64
C ALA A 188 4.30 -3.86 -55.90
N ALA A 189 4.04 -2.80 -56.65
CA ALA A 189 3.54 -1.51 -56.13
C ALA A 189 2.18 -1.69 -55.41
N PRO A 190 1.84 -0.81 -54.45
CA PRO A 190 0.60 -0.94 -53.71
C PRO A 190 -0.57 -0.67 -54.66
N THR A 191 -1.66 -1.39 -54.45
CA THR A 191 -2.90 -1.20 -55.23
C THR A 191 -3.89 -0.42 -54.39
N MET A 192 -4.31 0.75 -54.89
CA MET A 192 -5.35 1.55 -54.26
C MET A 192 -6.70 0.83 -54.37
N LEU A 193 -7.46 0.84 -53.29
CA LEU A 193 -8.76 0.19 -53.20
C LEU A 193 -9.88 1.11 -53.69
N PRO A 194 -11.01 0.55 -54.16
CA PRO A 194 -12.19 1.34 -54.50
C PRO A 194 -12.77 2.10 -53.30
N VAL A 195 -13.22 3.34 -53.52
CA VAL A 195 -13.87 4.15 -52.49
C VAL A 195 -15.21 3.53 -52.11
N LYS A 196 -15.32 3.13 -50.84
CA LYS A 196 -16.47 2.42 -50.31
C LYS A 196 -17.37 3.36 -49.52
N TYR A 197 -18.63 3.40 -49.90
CA TYR A 197 -19.67 4.06 -49.13
C TYR A 197 -20.53 3.00 -48.42
N SER A 198 -21.23 3.45 -47.39
CA SER A 198 -22.28 2.66 -46.76
C SER A 198 -23.63 3.33 -47.00
N VAL A 199 -24.65 2.50 -47.26
CA VAL A 199 -26.02 2.97 -47.35
C VAL A 199 -26.75 2.43 -46.15
N SER A 200 -27.31 3.35 -45.39
CA SER A 200 -28.30 3.03 -44.39
C SER A 200 -29.55 3.78 -44.85
N GLY A 201 -30.66 3.06 -45.06
CA GLY A 201 -32.02 3.52 -45.45
C GLY A 201 -32.13 4.70 -46.42
N GLY A 202 -31.40 4.57 -47.51
CA GLY A 202 -31.50 5.49 -48.63
C GLY A 202 -30.65 6.75 -48.48
N ILE A 203 -30.02 6.98 -47.33
CA ILE A 203 -28.99 8.00 -47.16
C ILE A 203 -27.61 7.34 -47.29
N LEU A 204 -26.74 8.01 -48.03
CA LEU A 204 -25.38 7.58 -48.29
C LEU A 204 -24.44 8.17 -47.22
N TYR A 205 -23.55 7.34 -46.69
CA TYR A 205 -22.50 7.70 -45.75
C TYR A 205 -21.15 7.34 -46.34
N ASP A 206 -20.17 8.21 -46.15
CA ASP A 206 -18.79 7.94 -46.57
C ASP A 206 -18.12 6.89 -45.67
N ASP A 207 -16.85 6.65 -45.94
CA ASP A 207 -16.01 5.67 -45.29
C ASP A 207 -15.51 6.10 -43.91
N GLU A 208 -15.83 7.32 -43.49
CA GLU A 208 -15.67 7.82 -42.12
C GLU A 208 -16.99 7.72 -41.33
N GLY A 209 -18.08 7.31 -42.00
CA GLY A 209 -19.41 7.22 -41.43
C GLY A 209 -20.13 8.56 -41.35
N ASN A 210 -19.61 9.59 -42.00
CA ASN A 210 -20.24 10.90 -42.09
C ASN A 210 -21.34 10.88 -43.16
N ARG A 211 -22.40 11.66 -42.92
CA ARG A 211 -23.50 11.77 -43.87
C ARG A 211 -23.04 12.55 -45.09
N THR A 212 -23.17 11.94 -46.26
CA THR A 212 -22.80 12.57 -47.53
C THR A 212 -23.94 13.44 -48.09
N ASP A 213 -23.59 14.57 -48.73
CA ASP A 213 -24.55 15.31 -49.55
C ASP A 213 -24.78 14.56 -50.87
N ALA A 214 -25.85 13.77 -50.92
CA ALA A 214 -26.15 12.91 -52.05
C ALA A 214 -27.64 12.85 -52.38
N VAL A 215 -27.96 12.86 -53.67
CA VAL A 215 -29.33 12.79 -54.22
C VAL A 215 -29.57 11.41 -54.84
N TRP A 216 -30.54 10.67 -54.31
CA TRP A 216 -30.94 9.36 -54.84
C TRP A 216 -31.83 9.47 -56.09
N ASP A 217 -31.50 8.72 -57.15
CA ASP A 217 -32.34 8.55 -58.33
C ASP A 217 -32.94 7.13 -58.38
N GLU A 218 -34.26 7.04 -58.11
CA GLU A 218 -35.01 5.78 -58.11
C GLU A 218 -35.01 5.05 -59.47
N ALA A 219 -34.91 5.77 -60.59
CA ALA A 219 -35.02 5.18 -61.91
C ALA A 219 -33.73 4.47 -62.35
N SER A 220 -32.58 5.01 -61.94
CA SER A 220 -31.26 4.46 -62.26
C SER A 220 -30.68 3.60 -61.14
N GLY A 221 -31.17 3.76 -59.91
CA GLY A 221 -30.63 3.09 -58.73
C GLY A 221 -29.24 3.61 -58.33
N VAL A 222 -28.98 4.90 -58.57
CA VAL A 222 -27.68 5.56 -58.39
C VAL A 222 -27.86 6.81 -57.51
N TRP A 223 -26.92 7.04 -56.59
CA TRP A 223 -26.80 8.29 -55.84
C TRP A 223 -25.91 9.27 -56.61
N THR A 224 -26.33 10.52 -56.76
CA THR A 224 -25.48 11.63 -57.22
C THR A 224 -24.86 12.28 -55.98
N VAL A 225 -23.54 12.15 -55.83
CA VAL A 225 -22.77 12.62 -54.68
C VAL A 225 -22.13 13.96 -55.04
N THR A 226 -22.35 14.97 -54.22
CA THR A 226 -21.75 16.29 -54.38
C THR A 226 -20.61 16.45 -53.38
N LYS A 227 -19.40 16.76 -53.84
CA LYS A 227 -18.28 17.12 -52.99
C LYS A 227 -17.90 18.58 -53.26
N GLU A 228 -17.86 19.40 -52.21
CA GLU A 228 -17.30 20.75 -52.30
C GLU A 228 -15.84 20.71 -51.83
N GLN A 229 -14.92 21.15 -52.69
CA GLN A 229 -13.50 21.31 -52.40
C GLN A 229 -13.08 22.70 -52.89
N ASP A 230 -12.54 23.53 -52.00
CA ASP A 230 -12.03 24.89 -52.31
C ASP A 230 -12.98 25.81 -53.09
N GLY A 231 -14.29 25.63 -52.90
CA GLY A 231 -15.32 26.42 -53.58
C GLY A 231 -15.70 25.91 -54.98
N GLU A 232 -15.09 24.81 -55.43
CA GLU A 232 -15.51 24.05 -56.60
C GLU A 232 -16.38 22.84 -56.19
N THR A 233 -17.38 22.55 -57.01
CA THR A 233 -18.32 21.46 -56.77
C THR A 233 -18.04 20.32 -57.73
N GLU A 234 -17.53 19.21 -57.21
CA GLU A 234 -17.37 17.97 -57.97
C GLU A 234 -18.57 17.05 -57.78
N ILE A 235 -18.94 16.34 -58.86
CA ILE A 235 -20.09 15.44 -58.87
C ILE A 235 -19.63 14.03 -59.19
N PHE A 236 -19.94 13.10 -58.28
CA PHE A 236 -19.68 11.68 -58.40
C PHE A 236 -20.98 10.86 -58.33
N TYR A 237 -20.89 9.56 -58.58
CA TYR A 237 -22.05 8.68 -58.64
C TYR A 237 -21.81 7.40 -57.85
N ALA A 238 -22.65 7.08 -56.87
CA ALA A 238 -22.50 5.87 -56.06
C ALA A 238 -23.56 4.82 -56.42
N LYS A 239 -23.18 3.54 -56.42
CA LYS A 239 -24.09 2.43 -56.74
C LYS A 239 -23.82 1.20 -55.86
N ALA A 240 -24.91 0.59 -55.41
CA ALA A 240 -24.84 -0.65 -54.63
C ALA A 240 -24.57 -1.86 -55.54
N GLU A 241 -23.77 -2.79 -55.06
CA GLU A 241 -23.57 -4.08 -55.71
C GLU A 241 -24.87 -4.91 -55.73
N SER A 242 -24.95 -5.81 -56.71
CA SER A 242 -26.15 -6.63 -56.93
C SER A 242 -26.54 -7.56 -55.76
N ASP A 243 -25.60 -7.85 -54.87
CA ASP A 243 -25.79 -8.63 -53.64
C ASP A 243 -26.05 -7.76 -52.39
N GLY A 244 -26.04 -6.43 -52.55
CA GLY A 244 -26.22 -5.46 -51.48
C GLY A 244 -25.05 -5.37 -50.48
N SER A 245 -23.90 -6.00 -50.79
CA SER A 245 -22.78 -6.13 -49.85
C SER A 245 -21.95 -4.85 -49.67
N ALA A 246 -21.92 -3.97 -50.67
CA ALA A 246 -21.14 -2.73 -50.67
C ALA A 246 -21.71 -1.70 -51.64
N VAL A 247 -21.46 -0.41 -51.36
CA VAL A 247 -21.78 0.70 -52.26
C VAL A 247 -20.47 1.35 -52.71
N TRP A 248 -20.27 1.48 -54.01
CA TRP A 248 -19.02 1.98 -54.59
C TRP A 248 -19.25 3.29 -55.31
N LEU A 249 -18.24 4.17 -55.26
CA LEU A 249 -18.26 5.45 -55.98
C LEU A 249 -17.72 5.28 -57.41
N HIS A 250 -18.25 6.05 -58.35
CA HIS A 250 -17.90 6.07 -59.77
C HIS A 250 -17.85 7.52 -60.27
N ALA A 251 -16.99 7.79 -61.25
CA ALA A 251 -16.94 9.10 -61.92
C ALA A 251 -18.06 9.29 -62.96
N THR A 252 -18.68 8.21 -63.44
CA THR A 252 -19.67 8.24 -64.54
C THR A 252 -21.09 8.02 -64.05
N LYS A 253 -22.04 8.75 -64.64
CA LYS A 253 -23.45 8.79 -64.22
C LYS A 253 -24.17 7.44 -64.25
N ASP A 254 -23.83 6.58 -65.19
CA ASP A 254 -24.43 5.25 -65.32
C ASP A 254 -23.74 4.18 -64.49
N CYS A 255 -22.65 4.55 -63.78
CA CYS A 255 -21.77 3.66 -63.04
C CYS A 255 -21.29 2.45 -63.87
N SER A 256 -21.13 2.64 -65.19
CA SER A 256 -20.67 1.58 -66.10
C SER A 256 -19.14 1.51 -66.20
N GLY A 257 -18.45 2.58 -65.81
CA GLY A 257 -16.99 2.65 -65.74
C GLY A 257 -16.41 1.98 -64.50
N GLU A 258 -15.08 2.00 -64.42
CA GLU A 258 -14.34 1.50 -63.24
C GLU A 258 -14.77 2.20 -61.96
N LYS A 259 -14.62 1.50 -60.84
CA LYS A 259 -14.88 2.07 -59.52
C LYS A 259 -13.82 3.13 -59.24
N LEU A 260 -14.23 4.25 -58.67
CA LEU A 260 -13.31 5.29 -58.23
C LEU A 260 -12.42 4.71 -57.14
N LEU A 261 -11.10 4.84 -57.29
CA LEU A 261 -10.13 4.39 -56.30
C LEU A 261 -9.84 5.53 -55.32
N TYR A 262 -9.43 5.20 -54.10
CA TYR A 262 -8.81 6.18 -53.22
C TYR A 262 -7.58 6.78 -53.90
N GLN A 263 -7.39 8.08 -53.73
CA GLN A 263 -6.26 8.80 -54.29
C GLN A 263 -5.07 8.73 -53.35
N LYS A 264 -3.88 8.75 -53.91
CA LYS A 264 -2.64 8.88 -53.15
C LYS A 264 -2.53 10.31 -52.61
N MET A 265 -1.87 10.46 -51.48
CA MET A 265 -1.62 11.78 -50.90
C MET A 265 -0.75 12.62 -51.85
N THR A 266 -1.08 13.90 -51.97
CA THR A 266 -0.39 14.84 -52.86
C THR A 266 0.51 15.78 -52.06
N LEU A 267 1.49 16.39 -52.73
CA LEU A 267 2.34 17.40 -52.10
C LEU A 267 1.52 18.63 -51.69
N GLY A 268 0.51 19.00 -52.49
CA GLY A 268 -0.43 20.07 -52.16
C GLY A 268 -1.15 19.79 -50.85
N ALA A 269 -1.78 18.60 -50.71
CA ALA A 269 -2.44 18.20 -49.47
C ALA A 269 -1.50 18.23 -48.26
N LEU A 270 -0.25 17.76 -48.43
CA LEU A 270 0.76 17.80 -47.36
C LEU A 270 1.13 19.23 -46.94
N LEU A 271 1.17 20.17 -47.88
CA LEU A 271 1.55 21.56 -47.62
C LEU A 271 0.40 22.41 -47.07
N ASP A 272 -0.84 22.11 -47.47
CA ASP A 272 -2.02 22.87 -47.07
C ASP A 272 -2.48 22.57 -45.63
N GLY A 273 -2.23 21.36 -45.13
CA GLY A 273 -2.63 20.96 -43.77
C GLY A 273 -1.93 19.69 -43.27
N PRO A 274 -0.62 19.72 -42.98
CA PRO A 274 0.10 18.52 -42.54
C PRO A 274 -0.40 17.99 -41.19
N GLU A 275 -0.93 18.85 -40.32
CA GLU A 275 -1.47 18.45 -39.02
C GLU A 275 -2.69 17.53 -39.17
N ASP A 276 -3.68 17.92 -39.98
CA ASP A 276 -4.89 17.10 -40.21
C ASP A 276 -4.55 15.74 -40.85
N LEU A 277 -3.55 15.72 -41.74
CA LEU A 277 -3.08 14.49 -42.37
C LEU A 277 -2.37 13.56 -41.39
N ILE A 278 -1.50 14.09 -40.55
CA ILE A 278 -0.79 13.30 -39.54
C ILE A 278 -1.79 12.83 -38.48
N ASP A 279 -2.70 13.70 -38.03
CA ASP A 279 -3.71 13.40 -37.03
C ASP A 279 -4.67 12.30 -37.48
N GLY A 280 -4.91 12.16 -38.79
CA GLY A 280 -5.71 11.09 -39.38
C GLY A 280 -5.01 9.73 -39.48
N ILE A 281 -3.69 9.64 -39.26
CA ILE A 281 -2.96 8.37 -39.32
C ILE A 281 -3.37 7.50 -38.12
N GLN A 282 -3.85 6.28 -38.39
CA GLN A 282 -4.16 5.32 -37.34
C GLN A 282 -2.91 4.97 -36.52
N LEU A 283 -3.03 4.90 -35.20
CA LEU A 283 -1.91 4.57 -34.32
C LEU A 283 -1.32 3.18 -34.60
N SER A 284 -2.09 2.27 -35.20
CA SER A 284 -1.62 0.93 -35.61
C SER A 284 -0.53 0.97 -36.70
N ALA A 285 -0.40 2.09 -37.42
CA ALA A 285 0.71 2.32 -38.34
C ALA A 285 2.02 2.71 -37.63
N VAL A 286 1.92 3.24 -36.41
CA VAL A 286 3.06 3.72 -35.60
C VAL A 286 3.45 2.70 -34.52
N LEU A 287 2.46 2.06 -33.91
CA LEU A 287 2.60 1.11 -32.82
C LEU A 287 2.12 -0.27 -33.29
N SER A 288 2.96 -1.28 -33.06
CA SER A 288 2.59 -2.66 -33.34
C SER A 288 1.60 -3.16 -32.28
N ALA A 289 0.49 -3.76 -32.72
CA ALA A 289 -0.45 -4.39 -31.81
C ALA A 289 0.19 -5.59 -31.11
N ASP A 290 0.13 -5.60 -29.78
CA ASP A 290 0.55 -6.71 -28.93
C ASP A 290 -0.62 -7.10 -28.01
N PRO A 291 -1.33 -8.21 -28.28
CA PRO A 291 -2.45 -8.67 -27.48
C PRO A 291 -2.16 -8.85 -25.98
N ASP A 292 -0.90 -9.02 -25.60
CA ASP A 292 -0.47 -9.20 -24.22
C ASP A 292 -0.13 -7.86 -23.52
N ASP A 293 0.00 -6.75 -24.27
CA ASP A 293 0.20 -5.41 -23.74
C ASP A 293 -1.11 -4.60 -23.76
N ALA A 294 -1.77 -4.58 -22.61
CA ALA A 294 -3.04 -3.86 -22.45
C ALA A 294 -2.93 -2.36 -22.71
N ILE A 295 -1.79 -1.71 -22.43
CA ILE A 295 -1.62 -0.28 -22.68
C ILE A 295 -1.51 -0.02 -24.17
N THR A 296 -0.68 -0.79 -24.87
CA THR A 296 -0.54 -0.68 -26.32
C THR A 296 -1.87 -0.94 -27.01
N MET A 297 -2.58 -2.01 -26.64
CA MET A 297 -3.89 -2.30 -27.22
C MET A 297 -4.93 -1.23 -26.88
N TYR A 298 -4.88 -0.65 -25.68
CA TYR A 298 -5.77 0.44 -25.30
C TYR A 298 -5.52 1.71 -26.12
N LEU A 299 -4.25 2.07 -26.33
CA LEU A 299 -3.89 3.20 -27.18
C LEU A 299 -4.36 2.97 -28.61
N LEU A 300 -4.27 1.75 -29.14
CA LEU A 300 -4.69 1.44 -30.50
C LEU A 300 -6.21 1.38 -30.68
N TYR A 301 -6.93 0.76 -29.75
CA TYR A 301 -8.32 0.33 -29.97
C TYR A 301 -9.27 0.58 -28.79
N GLY A 302 -8.78 1.11 -27.66
CA GLY A 302 -9.54 1.34 -26.44
C GLY A 302 -9.61 0.12 -25.51
N LYS A 303 -10.55 0.10 -24.56
CA LYS A 303 -10.70 -1.00 -23.61
C LYS A 303 -11.21 -2.30 -24.24
N LYS A 304 -10.52 -3.42 -24.00
CA LYS A 304 -10.97 -4.77 -24.40
C LYS A 304 -12.31 -5.14 -23.78
N GLY A 305 -13.18 -5.80 -24.56
CA GLY A 305 -14.53 -6.18 -24.17
C GLY A 305 -15.55 -5.04 -24.17
N VAL A 306 -15.11 -3.80 -24.43
CA VAL A 306 -15.96 -2.60 -24.51
C VAL A 306 -15.83 -1.96 -25.89
N HIS A 307 -14.61 -1.63 -26.31
CA HIS A 307 -14.32 -0.99 -27.59
C HIS A 307 -13.91 -1.99 -28.67
N TYR A 308 -13.14 -3.00 -28.28
CA TYR A 308 -12.67 -4.05 -29.17
C TYR A 308 -12.66 -5.42 -28.48
N ASP A 309 -12.62 -6.49 -29.25
CA ASP A 309 -12.30 -7.84 -28.79
C ASP A 309 -11.35 -8.53 -29.78
N LEU A 310 -10.83 -9.71 -29.41
CA LEU A 310 -10.00 -10.53 -30.30
C LEU A 310 -10.81 -11.72 -30.81
N ASP A 311 -10.77 -11.97 -32.11
CA ASP A 311 -11.37 -13.17 -32.68
C ASP A 311 -10.69 -14.42 -32.11
N GLY A 312 -11.49 -15.33 -31.53
CA GLY A 312 -10.96 -16.52 -30.85
C GLY A 312 -10.30 -17.55 -31.78
N GLY A 313 -10.43 -17.42 -33.11
CA GLY A 313 -9.82 -18.30 -34.10
C GLY A 313 -8.63 -17.69 -34.81
N THR A 314 -8.69 -16.41 -35.16
CA THR A 314 -7.64 -15.72 -35.95
C THR A 314 -6.75 -14.81 -35.11
N GLY A 315 -7.19 -14.40 -33.91
CA GLY A 315 -6.50 -13.40 -33.08
C GLY A 315 -6.62 -11.98 -33.64
N GLU A 316 -7.44 -11.75 -34.66
CA GLU A 316 -7.66 -10.44 -35.26
C GLU A 316 -8.52 -9.55 -34.35
N VAL A 317 -8.27 -8.24 -34.42
CA VAL A 317 -9.03 -7.23 -33.66
C VAL A 317 -10.40 -7.03 -34.30
N ILE A 318 -11.45 -7.17 -33.50
CA ILE A 318 -12.83 -6.89 -33.88
C ILE A 318 -13.30 -5.67 -33.09
N MET A 319 -13.65 -4.59 -33.80
CA MET A 319 -14.27 -3.43 -33.15
C MET A 319 -15.69 -3.76 -32.71
N LEU A 320 -16.06 -3.35 -31.50
CA LEU A 320 -17.36 -3.60 -30.90
C LEU A 320 -18.34 -2.46 -31.20
N ARG A 321 -19.64 -2.78 -31.04
CA ARG A 321 -20.72 -1.81 -31.28
C ARG A 321 -20.68 -0.73 -30.21
N ARG A 322 -20.96 0.50 -30.60
CA ARG A 322 -20.98 1.63 -29.68
C ARG A 322 -22.19 1.55 -28.74
N GLU A 323 -21.90 1.57 -27.45
CA GLU A 323 -22.90 1.54 -26.39
C GLU A 323 -23.15 2.95 -25.85
N VAL A 324 -24.42 3.24 -25.55
CA VAL A 324 -24.86 4.51 -24.98
C VAL A 324 -25.84 4.22 -23.86
N ALA A 325 -25.53 4.67 -22.65
CA ALA A 325 -26.42 4.57 -21.51
C ALA A 325 -27.36 5.78 -21.45
N ILE A 326 -28.62 5.57 -21.06
CA ILE A 326 -29.61 6.65 -20.99
C ILE A 326 -30.17 6.73 -19.58
N TYR A 327 -30.09 7.92 -18.99
CA TYR A 327 -30.68 8.20 -17.69
C TYR A 327 -31.16 9.65 -17.60
N ASP A 328 -32.36 9.85 -17.03
CA ASP A 328 -32.96 11.16 -16.82
C ASP A 328 -32.92 12.10 -18.05
N GLY A 329 -33.19 11.54 -19.23
CA GLY A 329 -33.21 12.29 -20.50
C GLY A 329 -31.83 12.72 -21.03
N LYS A 330 -30.74 12.16 -20.49
CA LYS A 330 -29.36 12.39 -20.93
C LYS A 330 -28.72 11.10 -21.40
N ALA A 331 -27.76 11.23 -22.31
CA ALA A 331 -26.99 10.13 -22.85
C ALA A 331 -25.59 10.13 -22.22
N TYR A 332 -25.10 8.95 -21.88
CA TYR A 332 -23.82 8.73 -21.23
C TYR A 332 -23.03 7.69 -22.02
N ASP A 333 -21.70 7.81 -22.01
CA ASP A 333 -20.80 6.84 -22.63
C ASP A 333 -20.68 5.56 -21.78
N GLU A 334 -19.87 4.61 -22.24
CA GLU A 334 -19.56 3.36 -21.54
C GLU A 334 -18.92 3.54 -20.15
N ARG A 335 -18.33 4.72 -19.88
CA ARG A 335 -17.75 5.09 -18.57
C ARG A 335 -18.78 5.75 -17.66
N GLY A 336 -19.96 6.07 -18.17
CA GLY A 336 -20.99 6.83 -17.44
C GLY A 336 -20.75 8.33 -17.45
N GLU A 337 -19.90 8.85 -18.34
CA GLU A 337 -19.66 10.27 -18.55
C GLU A 337 -20.69 10.86 -19.51
N LEU A 338 -21.07 12.12 -19.30
CA LEU A 338 -22.11 12.77 -20.10
C LEU A 338 -21.64 13.00 -21.53
N LEU A 339 -22.40 12.51 -22.50
CA LEU A 339 -22.16 12.78 -23.90
C LEU A 339 -22.63 14.20 -24.29
N PRO A 340 -21.88 14.95 -25.12
CA PRO A 340 -22.12 16.37 -25.38
C PRO A 340 -23.29 16.67 -26.32
N GLY A 341 -23.91 15.64 -26.90
CA GLY A 341 -25.03 15.76 -27.82
C GLY A 341 -26.39 15.93 -27.14
N SER A 342 -27.43 15.83 -27.97
CA SER A 342 -28.82 15.96 -27.55
C SER A 342 -29.57 14.65 -27.71
N LEU A 343 -30.45 14.35 -26.76
CA LEU A 343 -31.29 13.16 -26.77
C LEU A 343 -32.74 13.54 -27.12
N GLY A 344 -33.30 12.88 -28.12
CA GLY A 344 -34.69 12.99 -28.54
C GLY A 344 -35.45 11.67 -28.41
N ALA A 345 -36.77 11.75 -28.35
CA ALA A 345 -37.64 10.57 -28.40
C ALA A 345 -37.91 10.17 -29.86
N GLY A 346 -37.73 8.89 -30.18
CA GLY A 346 -38.10 8.29 -31.47
C GLY A 346 -39.27 7.30 -31.34
N ASP A 347 -39.82 6.87 -32.47
CA ASP A 347 -40.98 5.95 -32.50
C ASP A 347 -40.67 4.53 -31.97
N THR A 348 -39.40 4.13 -31.95
CA THR A 348 -38.93 2.77 -31.58
C THR A 348 -37.79 2.77 -30.56
N GLY A 349 -37.43 3.92 -29.98
CA GLY A 349 -36.30 4.06 -29.07
C GLY A 349 -35.92 5.53 -28.84
N TYR A 350 -34.64 5.80 -28.58
CA TYR A 350 -34.11 7.16 -28.47
C TYR A 350 -33.31 7.55 -29.70
N ILE A 351 -33.22 8.84 -29.98
CA ILE A 351 -32.39 9.40 -31.04
C ILE A 351 -31.36 10.29 -30.37
N TYR A 352 -30.08 10.01 -30.54
CA TYR A 352 -29.01 10.85 -30.05
C TYR A 352 -28.34 11.58 -31.20
N THR A 353 -28.21 12.91 -31.08
CA THR A 353 -27.62 13.76 -32.11
C THR A 353 -26.44 14.53 -31.54
N GLU A 354 -25.28 14.37 -32.15
CA GLU A 354 -24.03 15.05 -31.81
C GLU A 354 -23.45 15.68 -33.08
N GLY A 355 -23.42 17.02 -33.12
CA GLY A 355 -23.05 17.75 -34.33
C GLY A 355 -23.94 17.37 -35.52
N ASN A 356 -23.32 16.90 -36.61
CA ASN A 356 -24.01 16.43 -37.82
C ASN A 356 -24.36 14.93 -37.77
N THR A 357 -23.96 14.23 -36.71
CA THR A 357 -24.12 12.79 -36.57
C THR A 357 -25.38 12.49 -35.76
N THR A 358 -26.17 11.52 -36.22
CA THR A 358 -27.38 11.08 -35.51
C THR A 358 -27.41 9.56 -35.40
N TRP A 359 -27.59 9.07 -34.18
CA TRP A 359 -27.73 7.65 -33.84
C TRP A 359 -29.16 7.35 -33.37
N ILE A 360 -29.71 6.24 -33.84
CA ILE A 360 -30.86 5.56 -33.20
C ILE A 360 -30.31 4.63 -32.14
N LEU A 361 -30.82 4.77 -30.93
CA LEU A 361 -30.43 3.97 -29.79
C LEU A 361 -31.45 2.84 -29.61
N THR A 362 -30.98 1.61 -29.82
CA THR A 362 -31.79 0.39 -29.69
C THR A 362 -31.50 -0.29 -28.36
N GLU A 363 -32.54 -0.52 -27.56
CA GLU A 363 -32.40 -1.07 -26.21
C GLU A 363 -31.75 -2.45 -26.22
N GLN A 364 -30.76 -2.64 -25.35
CA GLN A 364 -30.21 -3.96 -25.06
C GLN A 364 -30.84 -4.49 -23.79
N SER A 365 -31.72 -5.49 -23.92
CA SER A 365 -32.45 -6.04 -22.79
C SER A 365 -31.49 -6.63 -21.75
N GLY A 366 -31.40 -6.02 -20.56
CA GLY A 366 -30.70 -6.57 -19.39
C GLY A 366 -29.28 -6.05 -19.12
N ASN A 367 -28.74 -5.13 -19.93
CA ASN A 367 -27.44 -4.50 -19.68
C ASN A 367 -27.59 -3.10 -19.08
N PHE A 368 -26.67 -2.76 -18.17
CA PHE A 368 -26.68 -1.49 -17.45
C PHE A 368 -25.26 -0.95 -17.26
N THR A 369 -25.10 0.37 -17.37
CA THR A 369 -23.87 1.10 -17.00
C THR A 369 -24.10 1.80 -15.66
N GLU A 370 -23.10 1.78 -14.78
CA GLU A 370 -23.13 2.59 -13.56
C GLU A 370 -22.72 4.03 -13.88
N ILE A 371 -23.56 4.97 -13.48
CA ILE A 371 -23.36 6.41 -13.69
C ILE A 371 -23.38 7.13 -12.35
N SER A 372 -22.64 8.23 -12.23
CA SER A 372 -22.69 9.09 -11.04
C SER A 372 -23.67 10.24 -11.27
N VAL A 373 -24.73 10.29 -10.48
CA VAL A 373 -25.73 11.37 -10.50
C VAL A 373 -25.80 12.01 -9.13
N ASN A 374 -25.43 13.29 -9.04
CA ASN A 374 -25.35 14.03 -7.76
C ASN A 374 -24.48 13.35 -6.68
N GLY A 375 -23.49 12.56 -7.09
CA GLY A 375 -22.60 11.82 -6.19
C GLY A 375 -23.11 10.45 -5.74
N GLU A 376 -24.27 10.00 -6.24
CA GLU A 376 -24.78 8.64 -6.01
C GLU A 376 -24.61 7.77 -7.27
N SER A 377 -24.20 6.52 -7.09
CA SER A 377 -24.10 5.54 -8.18
C SER A 377 -25.48 5.02 -8.55
N VAL A 378 -25.84 5.13 -9.84
CA VAL A 378 -27.13 4.71 -10.39
C VAL A 378 -26.89 3.79 -11.58
N LYS A 379 -27.71 2.74 -11.72
CA LYS A 379 -27.67 1.83 -12.88
C LYS A 379 -28.58 2.33 -14.00
N ALA A 380 -27.98 2.70 -15.13
CA ALA A 380 -28.66 3.21 -16.32
C ALA A 380 -28.73 2.12 -17.41
N PRO A 381 -29.88 1.91 -18.10
CA PRO A 381 -29.98 0.94 -19.19
C PRO A 381 -29.10 1.30 -20.39
N CYS A 382 -28.49 0.29 -21.03
CA CYS A 382 -27.65 0.45 -22.21
C CYS A 382 -28.41 0.26 -23.52
N TYR A 383 -27.99 1.02 -24.53
CA TYR A 383 -28.52 0.99 -25.88
C TYR A 383 -27.36 0.89 -26.89
N TYR A 384 -27.55 0.12 -27.96
CA TYR A 384 -26.61 0.16 -29.07
C TYR A 384 -26.93 1.31 -30.00
N ALA A 385 -25.90 2.07 -30.36
CA ALA A 385 -25.98 3.04 -31.42
C ALA A 385 -26.11 2.33 -32.77
N ALA A 386 -27.18 2.65 -33.47
CA ALA A 386 -27.42 2.32 -34.85
C ALA A 386 -27.55 3.62 -35.64
N THR A 387 -27.25 3.55 -36.92
CA THR A 387 -27.64 4.59 -37.87
C THR A 387 -29.17 4.66 -37.96
N GLN A 388 -29.73 5.72 -38.58
CA GLN A 388 -31.18 5.95 -38.65
C GLN A 388 -32.01 4.81 -39.31
N GLN A 389 -31.31 3.79 -39.81
CA GLN A 389 -31.81 2.88 -40.81
C GLN A 389 -31.34 1.44 -40.58
N GLY A 390 -30.81 1.16 -39.38
CA GLY A 390 -30.60 -0.18 -38.85
C GLY A 390 -29.18 -0.73 -38.93
N GLY A 391 -28.23 -0.03 -39.55
CA GLY A 391 -26.81 -0.39 -39.53
C GLY A 391 -26.16 -0.08 -38.17
N TYR A 392 -25.38 -1.00 -37.60
CA TYR A 392 -24.69 -0.81 -36.33
C TYR A 392 -23.57 0.22 -36.44
N VAL A 393 -23.42 1.06 -35.41
CA VAL A 393 -22.27 1.95 -35.24
C VAL A 393 -21.24 1.22 -34.39
N PHE A 394 -19.98 1.19 -34.84
CA PHE A 394 -18.86 0.56 -34.14
C PHE A 394 -17.88 1.64 -33.64
N TYR A 395 -17.16 1.33 -32.56
CA TYR A 395 -16.00 2.12 -32.17
C TYR A 395 -14.95 2.11 -33.28
N GLN A 396 -14.14 3.17 -33.34
CA GLN A 396 -13.08 3.31 -34.34
C GLN A 396 -11.71 3.10 -33.68
N PRO A 397 -10.73 2.53 -34.41
CA PRO A 397 -9.34 2.57 -33.99
C PRO A 397 -8.86 4.01 -33.79
N HIS A 398 -7.98 4.24 -32.82
CA HIS A 398 -7.47 5.57 -32.53
C HIS A 398 -6.44 6.02 -33.56
N THR A 399 -6.34 7.34 -33.72
CA THR A 399 -5.38 7.99 -34.61
C THR A 399 -4.36 8.83 -33.82
N ILE A 400 -3.34 9.36 -34.49
CA ILE A 400 -2.34 10.24 -33.84
C ILE A 400 -3.01 11.47 -33.22
N GLY A 401 -4.06 12.00 -33.85
CA GLY A 401 -4.82 13.13 -33.33
C GLY A 401 -5.48 12.84 -31.96
N ASP A 402 -5.82 11.59 -31.69
CA ASP A 402 -6.35 11.13 -30.40
C ASP A 402 -5.29 11.12 -29.28
N LEU A 403 -4.02 11.42 -29.56
CA LEU A 403 -2.96 11.63 -28.56
C LEU A 403 -2.74 13.10 -28.21
N SER A 404 -3.43 14.04 -28.88
CA SER A 404 -3.29 15.48 -28.62
C SER A 404 -3.61 15.84 -27.15
N GLU A 405 -3.09 16.96 -26.64
CA GLU A 405 -3.30 17.38 -25.24
C GLU A 405 -4.79 17.58 -24.86
N SER A 406 -5.65 17.81 -25.85
CA SER A 406 -7.10 17.88 -25.70
C SER A 406 -7.81 16.52 -25.62
N SER A 407 -7.11 15.43 -25.96
CA SER A 407 -7.67 14.09 -25.96
C SER A 407 -7.86 13.56 -24.54
N SER A 408 -8.98 12.86 -24.31
CA SER A 408 -9.20 12.14 -23.05
C SER A 408 -8.48 10.79 -23.01
N LEU A 409 -7.90 10.32 -24.12
CA LEU A 409 -7.37 8.97 -24.29
C LEU A 409 -6.38 8.58 -23.19
N LEU A 410 -5.31 9.37 -23.01
CA LEU A 410 -4.29 9.07 -21.99
C LEU A 410 -4.85 9.19 -20.56
N SER A 411 -5.79 10.10 -20.33
CA SER A 411 -6.41 10.23 -19.01
C SER A 411 -7.35 9.06 -18.69
N ASN A 412 -8.03 8.52 -19.71
CA ASN A 412 -8.96 7.41 -19.57
C ASN A 412 -8.23 6.10 -19.27
N ILE A 413 -6.96 5.92 -19.69
CA ILE A 413 -6.15 4.76 -19.30
C ILE A 413 -6.19 4.55 -17.77
N LYS A 414 -6.07 5.64 -16.99
CA LYS A 414 -6.05 5.54 -15.52
C LYS A 414 -7.40 5.17 -14.90
N LYS A 415 -8.49 5.43 -15.64
CA LYS A 415 -9.87 5.16 -15.24
C LYS A 415 -10.36 3.80 -15.74
N ASP A 416 -9.79 3.29 -16.82
CA ASP A 416 -10.36 2.16 -17.55
C ASP A 416 -9.55 0.88 -17.39
N LEU A 417 -8.22 0.97 -17.35
CA LEU A 417 -7.33 -0.17 -17.15
C LEU A 417 -7.15 -0.46 -15.66
N THR A 418 -7.14 -1.75 -15.33
CA THR A 418 -6.80 -2.23 -14.00
C THR A 418 -5.30 -2.50 -13.87
N ILE A 419 -4.78 -2.57 -12.64
CA ILE A 419 -3.38 -2.97 -12.41
C ILE A 419 -3.12 -4.39 -12.92
N GLY A 420 -4.11 -5.29 -12.84
CA GLY A 420 -4.05 -6.63 -13.39
C GLY A 420 -3.90 -6.64 -14.91
N ASP A 421 -4.64 -5.79 -15.62
CA ASP A 421 -4.51 -5.64 -17.08
C ASP A 421 -3.08 -5.23 -17.48
N ILE A 422 -2.45 -4.35 -16.69
CA ILE A 422 -1.12 -3.80 -16.99
C ILE A 422 0.00 -4.77 -16.59
N MET A 423 -0.15 -5.44 -15.45
CA MET A 423 0.91 -6.26 -14.86
C MET A 423 0.85 -7.73 -15.30
N GLY A 424 -0.26 -8.18 -15.91
CA GLY A 424 -0.46 -9.55 -16.35
C GLY A 424 -0.71 -10.53 -15.19
N GLU A 425 -0.27 -11.78 -15.34
CA GLU A 425 -0.44 -12.81 -14.30
C GLU A 425 0.20 -12.35 -12.97
N THR A 426 -0.64 -12.12 -11.96
CA THR A 426 -0.32 -11.56 -10.64
C THR A 426 0.57 -12.46 -9.76
N GLY A 427 1.10 -13.55 -10.34
CA GLY A 427 1.60 -14.73 -9.66
C GLY A 427 2.97 -14.56 -9.02
N THR A 428 3.12 -13.67 -8.03
CA THR A 428 4.11 -13.79 -6.94
C THR A 428 3.90 -12.80 -5.78
N SER A 429 3.21 -11.68 -5.98
CA SER A 429 3.09 -10.63 -4.96
C SER A 429 1.67 -10.51 -4.43
N GLY A 430 1.50 -10.76 -3.13
CA GLY A 430 0.21 -10.59 -2.44
C GLY A 430 -0.37 -9.18 -2.61
N LEU A 431 0.50 -8.15 -2.57
CA LEU A 431 0.11 -6.78 -2.87
C LEU A 431 -0.47 -6.62 -4.28
N ILE A 432 0.21 -7.12 -5.32
CA ILE A 432 -0.26 -6.99 -6.71
C ILE A 432 -1.58 -7.72 -6.89
N ALA A 433 -1.73 -8.91 -6.31
CA ALA A 433 -2.99 -9.64 -6.33
C ALA A 433 -4.12 -8.87 -5.63
N SER A 434 -3.84 -8.24 -4.49
CA SER A 434 -4.82 -7.48 -3.71
C SER A 434 -5.34 -6.22 -4.42
N ILE A 435 -4.54 -5.66 -5.33
CA ILE A 435 -4.88 -4.46 -6.10
C ILE A 435 -5.12 -4.76 -7.59
N ALA A 436 -5.18 -6.04 -7.99
CA ALA A 436 -5.23 -6.43 -9.39
C ALA A 436 -6.47 -5.84 -10.10
N ASP A 437 -7.63 -5.86 -9.44
CA ASP A 437 -8.87 -5.31 -9.99
C ASP A 437 -9.00 -3.79 -9.83
N TRP A 438 -7.98 -3.12 -9.26
CA TRP A 438 -8.01 -1.68 -9.04
C TRP A 438 -7.62 -0.93 -10.29
N LYS A 439 -8.28 0.18 -10.54
CA LYS A 439 -7.89 1.18 -11.54
C LYS A 439 -6.66 1.95 -11.03
N ILE A 440 -5.88 2.54 -11.93
CA ILE A 440 -4.72 3.37 -11.51
C ILE A 440 -5.19 4.53 -10.61
N ASP A 441 -6.33 5.14 -10.91
CA ASP A 441 -6.86 6.24 -10.09
C ASP A 441 -7.20 5.81 -8.65
N ASP A 442 -7.55 4.53 -8.44
CA ASP A 442 -7.82 3.99 -7.11
C ASP A 442 -6.55 3.96 -6.22
N LEU A 443 -5.36 4.02 -6.80
CA LEU A 443 -4.10 4.11 -6.04
C LEU A 443 -3.95 5.45 -5.32
N ASN A 444 -4.80 6.43 -5.61
CA ASN A 444 -4.89 7.68 -4.85
C ASN A 444 -5.99 7.65 -3.78
N ASP A 445 -6.81 6.60 -3.72
CA ASP A 445 -7.86 6.44 -2.71
C ASP A 445 -7.28 5.84 -1.43
N GLN A 446 -7.07 6.72 -0.45
CA GLN A 446 -6.52 6.32 0.85
C GLN A 446 -7.43 5.35 1.60
N ASP A 447 -8.76 5.50 1.52
CA ASP A 447 -9.69 4.61 2.23
C ASP A 447 -9.64 3.21 1.63
N LYS A 448 -9.55 3.12 0.29
CA LYS A 448 -9.38 1.84 -0.41
C LYS A 448 -8.06 1.17 -0.02
N ILE A 449 -6.94 1.92 -0.02
CA ILE A 449 -5.62 1.43 0.43
C ILE A 449 -5.71 0.92 1.87
N MET A 450 -6.28 1.72 2.77
CA MET A 450 -6.34 1.39 4.19
C MET A 450 -7.28 0.22 4.51
N SER A 451 -8.20 -0.12 3.59
CA SER A 451 -9.08 -1.29 3.69
C SER A 451 -8.42 -2.63 3.34
N LEU A 452 -7.23 -2.62 2.74
CA LEU A 452 -6.50 -3.83 2.35
C LEU A 452 -6.15 -4.69 3.57
N LYS A 453 -6.33 -6.01 3.45
CA LYS A 453 -5.92 -6.96 4.48
C LYS A 453 -4.42 -7.18 4.48
N ILE A 454 -3.82 -7.26 5.68
CA ILE A 454 -2.38 -7.49 5.87
C ILE A 454 -1.99 -8.88 5.36
N GLY A 455 -2.80 -9.91 5.62
CA GLY A 455 -2.59 -11.28 5.14
C GLY A 455 -2.43 -11.36 3.63
N ASP A 456 -3.36 -10.72 2.91
CA ASP A 456 -3.37 -10.70 1.45
C ASP A 456 -2.19 -9.91 0.88
N VAL A 457 -1.82 -8.78 1.49
CA VAL A 457 -0.72 -7.93 1.03
C VAL A 457 0.65 -8.56 1.27
N MET A 458 0.88 -9.14 2.46
CA MET A 458 2.18 -9.67 2.88
C MET A 458 2.42 -11.13 2.48
N GLY A 459 1.36 -11.87 2.13
CA GLY A 459 1.46 -13.31 1.90
C GLY A 459 1.77 -14.07 3.19
N ILE A 460 0.94 -13.88 4.22
CA ILE A 460 1.08 -14.56 5.51
C ILE A 460 0.70 -16.04 5.34
N ASP A 461 1.51 -16.94 5.89
CA ASP A 461 1.32 -18.38 5.86
C ASP A 461 1.53 -19.01 7.25
N GLU A 462 1.34 -20.33 7.35
CA GLU A 462 1.51 -21.09 8.60
C GLU A 462 2.92 -21.04 9.21
N ASN A 463 3.94 -20.62 8.43
CA ASN A 463 5.32 -20.47 8.88
C ASN A 463 5.64 -19.04 9.35
N SER A 464 4.71 -18.11 9.16
CA SER A 464 4.87 -16.72 9.56
C SER A 464 4.88 -16.59 11.09
N SER A 465 5.43 -15.48 11.60
CA SER A 465 5.47 -15.26 13.04
C SER A 465 4.06 -15.19 13.62
N LYS A 466 3.88 -15.65 14.86
CA LYS A 466 2.59 -15.60 15.57
C LYS A 466 1.93 -14.22 15.56
N LEU A 467 2.73 -13.17 15.71
CA LEU A 467 2.23 -11.79 15.59
C LEU A 467 1.61 -11.50 14.23
N LEU A 468 2.24 -11.93 13.13
CA LEU A 468 1.68 -11.76 11.78
C LEU A 468 0.40 -12.58 11.60
N LEU A 469 0.38 -13.84 12.05
CA LEU A 469 -0.81 -14.68 12.05
C LEU A 469 -1.97 -14.04 12.83
N ALA A 470 -1.70 -13.47 14.01
CA ALA A 470 -2.70 -12.78 14.82
C ALA A 470 -3.29 -11.52 14.14
N MET A 471 -2.60 -10.99 13.14
CA MET A 471 -2.95 -9.79 12.39
C MET A 471 -3.30 -10.09 10.93
N GLU A 472 -3.42 -11.35 10.52
CA GLU A 472 -3.65 -11.77 9.13
C GLU A 472 -4.94 -11.15 8.57
N ASP A 473 -6.02 -11.21 9.35
CA ASP A 473 -7.34 -10.68 8.99
C ASP A 473 -7.49 -9.16 9.24
N TRP A 474 -6.45 -8.50 9.73
CA TRP A 474 -6.50 -7.06 9.96
C TRP A 474 -6.35 -6.30 8.66
N THR A 475 -7.03 -5.17 8.59
CA THR A 475 -6.81 -4.17 7.54
C THR A 475 -5.60 -3.31 7.88
N LEU A 476 -5.02 -2.63 6.88
CA LEU A 476 -3.96 -1.65 7.12
C LEU A 476 -4.42 -0.52 8.06
N ASN A 477 -5.71 -0.17 8.04
CA ASN A 477 -6.27 0.82 8.96
C ASN A 477 -6.26 0.38 10.43
N ASP A 478 -6.40 -0.92 10.68
CA ASP A 478 -6.41 -1.46 12.04
C ASP A 478 -5.06 -1.27 12.76
N LEU A 479 -3.96 -1.07 12.01
CA LEU A 479 -2.66 -0.72 12.57
C LEU A 479 -2.65 0.66 13.25
N ASN A 480 -3.63 1.52 12.94
CA ASN A 480 -3.82 2.80 13.58
C ASN A 480 -4.83 2.74 14.74
N ASP A 481 -5.52 1.61 14.93
CA ASP A 481 -6.47 1.40 16.02
C ASP A 481 -5.74 0.89 17.27
N GLN A 482 -5.46 1.80 18.19
CA GLN A 482 -4.80 1.48 19.44
C GLN A 482 -5.61 0.49 20.29
N ASP A 483 -6.94 0.58 20.32
CA ASP A 483 -7.76 -0.32 21.13
C ASP A 483 -7.70 -1.75 20.58
N LYS A 484 -7.70 -1.87 19.25
CA LYS A 484 -7.53 -3.15 18.56
C LYS A 484 -6.15 -3.76 18.83
N ILE A 485 -5.07 -2.97 18.73
CA ILE A 485 -3.71 -3.39 19.13
C ILE A 485 -3.70 -3.87 20.59
N MET A 486 -4.24 -3.06 21.50
CA MET A 486 -4.23 -3.36 22.93
C MET A 486 -5.11 -4.57 23.30
N SER A 487 -6.06 -4.95 22.44
CA SER A 487 -6.90 -6.14 22.61
C SER A 487 -6.22 -7.46 22.21
N LEU A 488 -5.05 -7.42 21.56
CA LEU A 488 -4.29 -8.62 21.18
C LEU A 488 -3.94 -9.44 22.42
N LYS A 489 -4.23 -10.75 22.38
CA LYS A 489 -3.84 -11.68 23.45
C LYS A 489 -2.35 -12.00 23.32
N LEU A 490 -1.64 -12.03 24.45
CA LEU A 490 -0.22 -12.37 24.45
C LEU A 490 0.06 -13.78 23.90
N ALA A 491 -0.81 -14.75 24.20
CA ALA A 491 -0.67 -16.12 23.72
C ALA A 491 -0.73 -16.26 22.17
N ASP A 492 -1.40 -15.31 21.52
CA ASP A 492 -1.57 -15.29 20.06
C ASP A 492 -0.38 -14.61 19.37
N VAL A 493 0.40 -13.78 20.08
CA VAL A 493 1.52 -13.02 19.51
C VAL A 493 2.90 -13.58 19.86
N ILE A 494 3.03 -14.33 20.96
CA ILE A 494 4.29 -14.98 21.38
C ILE A 494 4.11 -16.49 21.56
N GLU A 495 5.21 -17.22 21.37
CA GLU A 495 5.25 -18.66 21.63
C GLU A 495 5.41 -18.91 23.12
N ILE A 496 4.46 -19.63 23.73
CA ILE A 496 4.43 -19.95 25.15
C ILE A 496 4.26 -21.45 25.26
N ASP A 497 5.36 -22.11 25.57
CA ASP A 497 5.50 -23.56 25.69
C ASP A 497 5.49 -24.01 27.17
N ASP A 498 4.91 -25.18 27.44
CA ASP A 498 4.73 -25.70 28.80
C ASP A 498 6.04 -26.16 29.45
N GLU A 499 7.06 -26.54 28.67
CA GLU A 499 8.33 -27.03 29.19
C GLU A 499 9.37 -25.91 29.38
N THR A 500 9.43 -24.97 28.44
CA THR A 500 10.54 -24.01 28.34
C THR A 500 10.20 -22.59 28.74
N SER A 501 8.92 -22.21 28.72
CA SER A 501 8.54 -20.83 29.06
C SER A 501 8.57 -20.60 30.58
N PRO A 502 8.91 -19.38 31.05
CA PRO A 502 8.79 -19.05 32.47
C PRO A 502 7.34 -19.12 32.97
N GLY A 503 7.15 -19.45 34.25
CA GLY A 503 5.83 -19.54 34.89
C GLY A 503 4.97 -18.28 34.68
N PHE A 504 5.57 -17.09 34.74
CA PHE A 504 4.89 -15.83 34.43
C PHE A 504 4.21 -15.82 33.04
N LEU A 505 4.88 -16.29 31.98
CA LEU A 505 4.28 -16.33 30.64
C LEU A 505 3.17 -17.38 30.56
N LYS A 506 3.34 -18.53 31.24
CA LYS A 506 2.28 -19.55 31.38
C LYS A 506 1.05 -18.95 32.08
N ALA A 507 1.25 -18.24 33.18
CA ALA A 507 0.17 -17.58 33.92
C ALA A 507 -0.58 -16.52 33.09
N ILE A 508 0.15 -15.72 32.30
CA ILE A 508 -0.44 -14.75 31.35
C ILE A 508 -1.31 -15.48 30.31
N ARG A 509 -0.80 -16.57 29.73
CA ARG A 509 -1.54 -17.39 28.76
C ARG A 509 -2.80 -17.98 29.38
N ASP A 510 -2.68 -18.61 30.53
CA ASP A 510 -3.77 -19.32 31.20
C ASP A 510 -4.89 -18.36 31.64
N LYS A 511 -4.55 -17.10 31.93
CA LYS A 511 -5.51 -16.02 32.24
C LYS A 511 -6.00 -15.25 31.00
N ASN A 512 -5.59 -15.63 29.78
CA ASN A 512 -5.95 -14.99 28.51
C ASN A 512 -5.69 -13.47 28.47
N TRP A 513 -4.57 -13.02 29.03
CA TRP A 513 -4.25 -11.60 29.09
C TRP A 513 -4.00 -10.99 27.71
N THR A 514 -4.54 -9.79 27.53
CA THR A 514 -4.31 -8.89 26.42
C THR A 514 -3.10 -7.98 26.68
N LEU A 515 -2.62 -7.28 25.66
CA LEU A 515 -1.60 -6.24 25.86
C LEU A 515 -2.09 -5.14 26.83
N ASN A 516 -3.39 -4.85 26.86
CA ASN A 516 -3.99 -3.93 27.82
C ASN A 516 -3.88 -4.41 29.27
N ASP A 517 -4.03 -5.71 29.49
CA ASP A 517 -3.98 -6.28 30.84
C ASP A 517 -2.59 -6.14 31.49
N LEU A 518 -1.51 -6.04 30.69
CA LEU A 518 -0.15 -5.78 31.19
C LEU A 518 0.01 -4.38 31.78
N ASN A 519 -0.81 -3.42 31.37
CA ASN A 519 -0.79 -2.06 31.91
C ASN A 519 -1.62 -1.94 33.19
N ASP A 520 -2.41 -2.95 33.54
CA ASP A 520 -3.19 -2.97 34.75
C ASP A 520 -2.37 -3.55 35.92
N LYS A 521 -2.03 -2.67 36.86
CA LYS A 521 -1.29 -3.05 38.07
C LYS A 521 -2.05 -4.07 38.91
N ASP A 522 -3.38 -4.03 38.92
CA ASP A 522 -4.19 -4.92 39.75
C ASP A 522 -4.18 -6.34 39.18
N ASN A 523 -4.14 -6.48 37.84
CA ASN A 523 -3.91 -7.77 37.19
C ASN A 523 -2.57 -8.39 37.62
N VAL A 524 -1.47 -7.62 37.56
CA VAL A 524 -0.14 -8.09 38.00
C VAL A 524 -0.10 -8.41 39.49
N ASN A 525 -0.70 -7.56 40.33
CA ASN A 525 -0.78 -7.78 41.78
C ASN A 525 -1.58 -9.04 42.13
N SER A 526 -2.56 -9.42 41.30
CA SER A 526 -3.40 -10.60 41.53
C SER A 526 -2.71 -11.93 41.27
N LEU A 527 -1.59 -11.94 40.52
CA LEU A 527 -0.81 -13.14 40.26
C LEU A 527 -0.28 -13.72 41.57
N ARG A 528 -0.34 -15.05 41.72
CA ARG A 528 0.21 -15.74 42.88
C ARG A 528 1.68 -16.08 42.67
N LEU A 529 2.45 -16.13 43.75
CA LEU A 529 3.88 -16.46 43.66
C LEU A 529 4.12 -17.82 42.98
N GLY A 530 3.33 -18.84 43.31
CA GLY A 530 3.40 -20.18 42.71
C GLY A 530 2.95 -20.25 41.24
N GLU A 531 2.28 -19.22 40.71
CA GLU A 531 1.99 -19.12 39.27
C GLU A 531 3.21 -18.57 38.51
N ILE A 532 4.08 -17.78 39.18
CA ILE A 532 5.21 -17.08 38.55
C ILE A 532 6.50 -17.91 38.62
N ILE A 533 6.75 -18.55 39.76
CA ILE A 533 7.89 -19.43 39.99
C ILE A 533 7.43 -20.86 40.17
N GLU A 534 8.15 -21.81 39.57
CA GLU A 534 7.86 -23.23 39.74
C GLU A 534 8.29 -23.68 41.14
N ILE A 535 7.32 -24.16 41.94
CA ILE A 535 7.51 -24.65 43.31
C ILE A 535 7.09 -26.12 43.34
N ASP A 536 8.04 -27.03 43.54
CA ASP A 536 7.73 -28.46 43.68
C ASP A 536 7.30 -28.78 45.12
N GLU A 537 6.01 -28.96 45.33
CA GLU A 537 5.44 -29.29 46.63
C GLU A 537 5.75 -30.71 47.10
N ASN A 538 6.19 -31.58 46.20
CA ASN A 538 6.50 -32.97 46.51
C ASN A 538 7.99 -33.19 46.81
N ASP A 539 8.86 -32.21 46.51
CA ASP A 539 10.26 -32.26 46.90
C ASP A 539 10.40 -31.86 48.38
N PRO A 540 10.82 -32.78 49.28
CA PRO A 540 11.04 -32.46 50.69
C PRO A 540 12.15 -31.42 50.92
N LYS A 541 12.94 -31.05 49.91
CA LYS A 541 13.93 -29.97 49.98
C LYS A 541 13.36 -28.60 49.65
N THR A 542 12.12 -28.52 49.17
CA THR A 542 11.48 -27.24 48.89
C THR A 542 11.34 -26.44 50.17
N SER A 543 11.77 -25.17 50.12
CA SER A 543 11.77 -24.29 51.29
C SER A 543 10.36 -24.11 51.86
N ALA A 544 10.22 -24.28 53.18
CA ALA A 544 8.99 -24.02 53.91
C ALA A 544 8.45 -22.59 53.65
N LEU A 545 9.36 -21.61 53.51
CA LEU A 545 9.02 -20.24 53.15
C LEU A 545 8.31 -20.15 51.79
N LEU A 546 8.83 -20.84 50.77
CA LEU A 546 8.24 -20.82 49.43
C LEU A 546 6.87 -21.50 49.43
N LEU A 547 6.72 -22.63 50.14
CA LEU A 547 5.43 -23.29 50.32
C LEU A 547 4.40 -22.39 51.03
N SER A 548 4.85 -21.63 52.04
CA SER A 548 4.00 -20.73 52.82
C SER A 548 3.56 -19.47 52.05
N LEU A 549 4.32 -19.10 51.01
CA LEU A 549 4.06 -17.93 50.17
C LEU A 549 3.45 -18.26 48.81
N LYS A 550 3.43 -19.54 48.37
CA LYS A 550 3.03 -19.95 47.02
C LYS A 550 1.65 -19.41 46.60
N ASP A 551 0.69 -19.39 47.52
CA ASP A 551 -0.68 -18.96 47.26
C ASP A 551 -0.91 -17.46 47.50
N THR A 552 0.13 -16.73 47.90
CA THR A 552 0.05 -15.30 48.18
C THR A 552 0.14 -14.52 46.87
N SER A 553 -0.77 -13.57 46.69
CA SER A 553 -0.74 -12.65 45.56
C SER A 553 0.50 -11.74 45.66
N ILE A 554 1.05 -11.31 44.52
CA ILE A 554 2.20 -10.39 44.50
C ILE A 554 1.88 -9.09 45.25
N GLY A 555 0.65 -8.59 45.14
CA GLY A 555 0.19 -7.41 45.87
C GLY A 555 0.17 -7.58 47.39
N ASP A 556 -0.11 -8.81 47.87
CA ASP A 556 -0.27 -9.13 49.29
C ASP A 556 1.01 -9.70 49.93
N LEU A 557 2.12 -9.79 49.19
CA LEU A 557 3.39 -10.32 49.72
C LEU A 557 3.88 -9.53 50.95
N THR A 558 3.81 -8.19 50.93
CA THR A 558 4.26 -7.37 52.07
C THR A 558 3.41 -7.63 53.34
N PRO A 559 2.06 -7.52 53.29
CA PRO A 559 1.20 -7.93 54.40
C PRO A 559 1.49 -9.35 54.89
N ARG A 560 1.65 -10.30 53.97
CA ARG A 560 1.90 -11.70 54.32
C ARG A 560 3.24 -11.89 55.02
N ILE A 561 4.32 -11.30 54.51
CA ILE A 561 5.67 -11.37 55.11
C ILE A 561 5.65 -10.91 56.57
N ASN A 562 4.93 -9.84 56.87
CA ASN A 562 4.81 -9.30 58.23
C ASN A 562 4.10 -10.26 59.22
N THR A 563 3.34 -11.21 58.70
CA THR A 563 2.59 -12.21 59.49
C THR A 563 3.24 -13.58 59.49
N LEU A 564 4.32 -13.79 58.73
CA LEU A 564 5.02 -15.08 58.70
C LEU A 564 5.54 -15.45 60.08
N THR A 565 5.34 -16.70 60.46
CA THR A 565 5.86 -17.28 61.70
C THR A 565 7.20 -17.99 61.47
N PRO A 566 8.02 -18.23 62.52
CA PRO A 566 9.21 -19.06 62.40
C PRO A 566 8.93 -20.44 61.79
N THR A 567 7.79 -21.04 62.12
CA THR A 567 7.36 -22.34 61.55
C THR A 567 7.18 -22.26 60.04
N GLU A 568 6.57 -21.19 59.55
CA GLU A 568 6.36 -20.98 58.11
C GLU A 568 7.65 -20.64 57.36
N ILE A 569 8.65 -20.08 58.05
CA ILE A 569 9.94 -19.70 57.46
C ILE A 569 10.93 -20.87 57.44
N LEU A 570 11.06 -21.57 58.57
CA LEU A 570 12.10 -22.58 58.82
C LEU A 570 11.57 -24.02 58.73
N GLY A 571 10.27 -24.22 58.94
CA GLY A 571 9.64 -25.54 59.02
C GLY A 571 9.42 -26.00 60.47
N GLU A 572 8.39 -26.83 60.66
CA GLU A 572 7.97 -27.34 61.98
C GLU A 572 9.10 -28.07 62.72
N GLU A 573 9.83 -28.94 62.01
CA GLU A 573 10.89 -29.76 62.61
C GLU A 573 12.03 -28.90 63.20
N ASP A 574 12.49 -27.89 62.45
CA ASP A 574 13.59 -27.01 62.90
C ASP A 574 13.17 -26.10 64.07
N VAL A 575 11.90 -25.69 64.11
CA VAL A 575 11.35 -24.87 65.19
C VAL A 575 11.15 -25.68 66.47
N GLU A 576 10.49 -26.84 66.39
CA GLU A 576 10.19 -27.67 67.55
C GLU A 576 11.45 -28.33 68.14
N ASN A 577 12.47 -28.65 67.31
CA ASN A 577 13.75 -29.17 67.80
C ASN A 577 14.65 -28.10 68.44
N ASN A 578 14.31 -26.81 68.31
CA ASN A 578 15.10 -25.73 68.89
C ASN A 578 14.51 -25.24 70.23
N ARG A 579 15.37 -25.22 71.26
CA ARG A 579 14.99 -24.84 72.63
C ARG A 579 14.36 -23.46 72.75
N ILE A 580 14.78 -22.50 71.93
CA ILE A 580 14.28 -21.12 71.93
C ILE A 580 13.12 -20.97 70.94
N LEU A 581 13.29 -21.43 69.69
CA LEU A 581 12.32 -21.18 68.63
C LEU A 581 10.96 -21.81 68.91
N ARG A 582 10.88 -22.97 69.58
CA ARG A 582 9.59 -23.59 69.97
C ARG A 582 8.71 -22.66 70.81
N HIS A 583 9.31 -21.80 71.63
CA HIS A 583 8.57 -20.81 72.43
C HIS A 583 8.17 -19.56 71.64
N LEU A 584 8.78 -19.35 70.47
CA LEU A 584 8.53 -18.25 69.54
C LEU A 584 7.73 -18.71 68.30
N ARG A 585 7.24 -19.96 68.27
CA ARG A 585 6.56 -20.54 67.09
C ARG A 585 5.34 -19.74 66.63
N ASN A 586 4.67 -19.05 67.56
CA ASN A 586 3.50 -18.22 67.29
C ASN A 586 3.86 -16.74 67.05
N SER A 587 5.14 -16.36 67.21
CA SER A 587 5.60 -15.02 66.89
C SER A 587 5.52 -14.78 65.40
N THR A 588 5.25 -13.56 64.99
CA THR A 588 5.35 -13.15 63.58
C THR A 588 6.64 -12.37 63.35
N VAL A 589 7.03 -12.16 62.10
CA VAL A 589 8.17 -11.28 61.75
C VAL A 589 8.09 -9.91 62.46
N LEU A 590 6.89 -9.35 62.65
CA LEU A 590 6.72 -8.06 63.34
C LEU A 590 6.78 -8.17 64.87
N THR A 591 6.31 -9.26 65.46
CA THR A 591 6.27 -9.41 66.93
C THR A 591 7.52 -10.07 67.49
N LEU A 592 8.33 -10.73 66.65
CA LEU A 592 9.45 -11.57 67.06
C LEU A 592 10.43 -10.85 68.00
N SER A 593 10.77 -9.58 67.73
CA SER A 593 11.68 -8.84 68.62
C SER A 593 11.09 -8.62 70.01
N ALA A 594 9.82 -8.21 70.08
CA ALA A 594 9.12 -8.01 71.35
C ALA A 594 8.91 -9.33 72.09
N ASP A 595 8.63 -10.41 71.37
CA ASP A 595 8.41 -11.74 71.94
C ASP A 595 9.73 -12.32 72.49
N ILE A 596 10.86 -12.07 71.83
CA ILE A 596 12.20 -12.42 72.34
C ILE A 596 12.52 -11.65 73.62
N GLU A 597 12.23 -10.34 73.66
CA GLU A 597 12.47 -9.51 74.85
C GLU A 597 11.64 -9.99 76.06
N ASN A 598 10.42 -10.47 75.82
CA ASN A 598 9.54 -11.00 76.86
C ASN A 598 9.76 -12.49 77.16
N LEU A 599 10.70 -13.16 76.48
CA LEU A 599 10.92 -14.58 76.65
C LEU A 599 11.60 -14.88 78.00
N SER A 600 10.86 -15.60 78.85
CA SER A 600 11.28 -15.93 80.21
C SER A 600 12.43 -16.94 80.23
N VAL A 601 13.46 -16.67 81.04
CA VAL A 601 14.58 -17.61 81.28
C VAL A 601 14.04 -18.91 81.90
N ALA A 602 13.08 -18.80 82.82
CA ALA A 602 12.48 -19.96 83.46
C ALA A 602 11.67 -20.85 82.51
N ALA A 603 11.20 -20.30 81.38
CA ALA A 603 10.51 -21.07 80.34
C ALA A 603 11.50 -21.77 79.40
N VAL A 604 12.51 -21.04 78.91
CA VAL A 604 13.53 -21.62 78.00
C VAL A 604 14.34 -22.70 78.70
N PHE A 605 14.68 -22.48 79.97
CA PHE A 605 15.51 -23.38 80.78
C PHE A 605 14.70 -24.21 81.78
N GLU A 606 13.41 -24.46 81.53
CA GLU A 606 12.50 -25.13 82.48
C GLU A 606 13.04 -26.46 83.03
N ASP A 607 13.71 -27.22 82.18
CA ASP A 607 14.31 -28.53 82.50
C ASP A 607 15.50 -28.43 83.47
N ASP A 608 16.21 -27.30 83.44
CA ASP A 608 17.37 -27.05 84.29
C ASP A 608 16.98 -26.29 85.56
N VAL A 609 15.96 -25.42 85.48
CA VAL A 609 15.49 -24.57 86.58
C VAL A 609 14.74 -25.40 87.62
N TYR A 610 13.81 -26.25 87.18
CA TYR A 610 12.88 -26.95 88.06
C TYR A 610 13.20 -28.43 88.22
N LYS A 611 12.99 -28.94 89.43
CA LYS A 611 13.22 -30.35 89.76
C LYS A 611 12.18 -31.25 89.10
N LYS A 612 12.64 -32.39 88.58
CA LYS A 612 11.78 -33.46 88.04
C LYS A 612 11.94 -34.77 88.82
N ASP A 613 10.90 -35.59 88.81
CA ASP A 613 10.93 -36.97 89.27
C ASP A 613 11.57 -37.91 88.22
N ALA A 614 11.70 -39.20 88.55
CA ALA A 614 12.26 -40.21 87.65
C ALA A 614 11.38 -40.50 86.41
N ALA A 615 10.13 -40.04 86.40
CA ALA A 615 9.21 -40.15 85.28
C ALA A 615 9.19 -38.88 84.40
N GLY A 616 9.95 -37.84 84.78
CA GLY A 616 10.06 -36.58 84.04
C GLY A 616 9.01 -35.53 84.39
N ASN A 617 8.18 -35.74 85.42
CA ASN A 617 7.22 -34.74 85.88
C ASN A 617 7.89 -33.76 86.84
N PHE A 618 7.49 -32.49 86.78
CA PHE A 618 7.93 -31.50 87.77
C PHE A 618 7.43 -31.86 89.17
N VAL A 619 8.14 -31.47 90.23
CA VAL A 619 7.76 -31.80 91.61
C VAL A 619 7.63 -30.57 92.52
N ASN A 620 6.82 -30.71 93.57
CA ASN A 620 6.72 -29.72 94.67
C ASN A 620 7.77 -29.96 95.77
N ALA A 621 7.74 -29.13 96.83
CA ALA A 621 8.69 -29.18 97.95
C ALA A 621 8.67 -30.50 98.72
N GLN A 622 7.55 -31.22 98.65
CA GLN A 622 7.34 -32.53 99.26
C GLN A 622 7.75 -33.69 98.33
N GLY A 623 8.13 -33.40 97.09
CA GLY A 623 8.55 -34.39 96.08
C GLY A 623 7.40 -35.05 95.34
N GLU A 624 6.19 -34.49 95.41
CA GLU A 624 4.99 -34.98 94.71
C GLU A 624 4.98 -34.47 93.26
N ALA A 625 4.56 -35.31 92.32
CA ALA A 625 4.48 -34.95 90.91
C ALA A 625 3.39 -33.89 90.66
N LEU A 626 3.70 -32.95 89.77
CA LEU A 626 2.85 -31.83 89.39
C LEU A 626 2.37 -31.97 87.95
N TYR A 627 1.08 -31.70 87.77
CA TYR A 627 0.39 -31.71 86.50
C TYR A 627 -0.03 -30.28 86.15
N LEU A 628 0.42 -29.79 84.99
CA LEU A 628 0.01 -28.50 84.45
C LEU A 628 -1.44 -28.61 83.94
N ASN A 629 -2.31 -27.73 84.41
CA ASN A 629 -3.61 -27.53 83.78
C ASN A 629 -3.43 -26.67 82.52
N PRO A 630 -3.74 -27.18 81.32
CA PRO A 630 -3.59 -26.43 80.08
C PRO A 630 -4.51 -25.21 79.99
N ASP A 631 -5.61 -25.15 80.74
CA ASP A 631 -6.61 -24.07 80.65
C ASP A 631 -6.24 -22.81 81.48
N ASP A 632 -5.57 -22.97 82.62
CA ASP A 632 -5.18 -21.85 83.51
C ASP A 632 -3.66 -21.68 83.68
N GLY A 633 -2.85 -22.64 83.21
CA GLY A 633 -1.39 -22.60 83.30
C GLY A 633 -0.83 -22.86 84.70
N ILE A 634 -1.64 -23.36 85.63
CA ILE A 634 -1.29 -23.62 87.03
C ILE A 634 -0.95 -25.10 87.23
N TYR A 635 -0.04 -25.38 88.16
CA TYR A 635 0.37 -26.75 88.52
C TYR A 635 -0.42 -27.28 89.71
N TYR A 636 -0.83 -28.55 89.61
CA TYR A 636 -1.62 -29.26 90.62
C TYR A 636 -0.97 -30.59 90.98
N THR A 637 -1.11 -31.05 92.23
CA THR A 637 -0.60 -32.37 92.65
C THR A 637 -1.50 -33.53 92.18
N THR A 638 -2.66 -33.24 91.57
CA THR A 638 -3.57 -34.24 91.01
C THR A 638 -3.90 -33.96 89.53
N PRO A 639 -4.10 -34.99 88.69
CA PRO A 639 -4.42 -34.82 87.27
C PRO A 639 -5.81 -34.25 86.97
N ASP A 640 -6.70 -34.17 87.95
CA ASP A 640 -8.06 -33.63 87.84
C ASP A 640 -8.16 -32.13 88.21
N TYR A 641 -7.01 -31.49 88.43
CA TYR A 641 -6.84 -30.03 88.56
C TYR A 641 -7.74 -29.40 89.64
N GLN A 642 -7.87 -30.06 90.80
CA GLN A 642 -8.68 -29.53 91.90
C GLN A 642 -8.03 -28.30 92.52
N ALA A 643 -8.80 -27.23 92.70
CA ALA A 643 -8.28 -25.93 93.14
C ALA A 643 -7.49 -25.97 94.48
N ASP A 644 -7.85 -26.87 95.41
CA ASP A 644 -7.17 -27.05 96.70
C ASP A 644 -5.85 -27.85 96.60
N THR A 645 -5.54 -28.41 95.43
CA THR A 645 -4.29 -29.15 95.14
C THR A 645 -3.27 -28.31 94.36
N GLN A 646 -3.54 -27.02 94.18
CA GLN A 646 -2.61 -26.09 93.56
C GLN A 646 -1.26 -26.09 94.32
N SER A 647 -0.17 -26.21 93.57
CA SER A 647 1.17 -26.28 94.15
C SER A 647 2.23 -25.71 93.22
N GLU A 648 3.31 -25.20 93.79
CA GLU A 648 4.40 -24.58 93.03
C GLU A 648 5.53 -25.57 92.76
N ARG A 649 6.17 -25.39 91.60
CA ARG A 649 7.36 -26.15 91.20
C ARG A 649 8.56 -25.73 92.06
N VAL A 650 9.43 -26.68 92.37
CA VAL A 650 10.66 -26.42 93.13
C VAL A 650 11.83 -26.12 92.21
N MET A 651 12.53 -25.02 92.46
CA MET A 651 13.77 -24.67 91.78
C MET A 651 14.97 -25.46 92.30
N THR A 652 16.05 -25.52 91.52
CA THR A 652 17.24 -26.31 91.86
C THR A 652 18.52 -25.50 91.88
N GLY A 653 19.36 -25.78 92.89
CA GLY A 653 20.75 -25.33 92.97
C GLY A 653 20.91 -23.82 92.75
N SER A 654 21.81 -23.43 91.84
CA SER A 654 22.10 -22.03 91.52
C SER A 654 20.91 -21.24 90.95
N TRP A 655 19.90 -21.90 90.36
CA TRP A 655 18.75 -21.22 89.77
C TRP A 655 17.85 -20.56 90.82
N GLU A 656 17.72 -21.19 92.00
CA GLU A 656 17.01 -20.60 93.13
C GLU A 656 17.63 -19.26 93.52
N TYR A 657 18.97 -19.19 93.56
CA TYR A 657 19.69 -17.95 93.89
C TYR A 657 19.65 -16.92 92.76
N LEU A 658 19.62 -17.35 91.49
CA LEU A 658 19.59 -16.45 90.32
C LEU A 658 18.22 -15.80 90.08
N LEU A 659 17.14 -16.55 90.30
CA LEU A 659 15.78 -16.17 89.90
C LEU A 659 14.86 -15.80 91.06
N THR A 660 15.32 -15.93 92.30
CA THR A 660 14.58 -15.42 93.46
C THR A 660 14.88 -13.93 93.63
N ASP A 661 13.84 -13.10 93.55
CA ASP A 661 13.97 -11.69 93.86
C ASP A 661 14.16 -11.49 95.38
N PRO A 662 15.23 -10.83 95.85
CA PRO A 662 15.47 -10.62 97.27
C PRO A 662 14.34 -9.87 97.97
N ASP A 663 13.63 -9.00 97.25
CA ASP A 663 12.52 -8.18 97.75
C ASP A 663 11.15 -8.85 97.50
N GLY A 664 11.11 -9.99 96.80
CA GLY A 664 9.89 -10.73 96.45
C GLY A 664 8.92 -10.01 95.51
N LEU A 665 9.38 -8.97 94.81
CA LEU A 665 8.59 -8.13 93.91
C LEU A 665 8.46 -8.71 92.51
N ILE A 666 9.46 -9.50 92.07
CA ILE A 666 9.50 -10.11 90.75
C ILE A 666 9.41 -11.63 90.88
N PRO A 667 8.37 -12.29 90.33
CA PRO A 667 8.31 -13.74 90.33
C PRO A 667 9.36 -14.32 89.36
N PRO A 668 9.76 -15.58 89.53
CA PRO A 668 10.78 -16.22 88.70
C PRO A 668 10.49 -16.23 87.20
N SER A 669 9.19 -16.31 86.83
CA SER A 669 8.74 -16.20 85.45
C SER A 669 8.91 -14.81 84.84
N GLY A 670 9.10 -13.77 85.67
CA GLY A 670 9.30 -12.38 85.27
C GLY A 670 10.73 -12.05 84.82
N TYR A 671 11.71 -12.94 85.05
CA TYR A 671 13.07 -12.75 84.55
C TYR A 671 13.18 -13.22 83.11
N THR A 672 13.48 -12.29 82.21
CA THR A 672 13.66 -12.53 80.76
C THR A 672 15.13 -12.67 80.38
N LEU A 673 15.40 -13.11 79.16
CA LEU A 673 16.76 -13.21 78.60
C LEU A 673 17.53 -11.87 78.60
N THR A 674 16.84 -10.73 78.72
CA THR A 674 17.45 -9.41 78.77
C THR A 674 17.85 -8.98 80.18
N ASN A 675 17.38 -9.68 81.23
CA ASN A 675 17.57 -9.28 82.62
C ASN A 675 18.83 -9.86 83.29
N MET A 676 19.89 -10.12 82.53
CA MET A 676 21.12 -10.76 83.03
C MET A 676 21.79 -10.00 84.20
N GLU A 677 21.77 -8.66 84.19
CA GLU A 677 22.31 -7.84 85.29
C GLU A 677 21.50 -8.03 86.58
N ALA A 678 20.17 -8.03 86.49
CA ALA A 678 19.29 -8.24 87.63
C ALA A 678 19.48 -9.65 88.21
N MET A 679 19.58 -10.68 87.36
CA MET A 679 19.85 -12.05 87.80
C MET A 679 21.20 -12.19 88.51
N THR A 680 22.25 -11.53 88.01
CA THR A 680 23.57 -11.54 88.65
C THR A 680 23.54 -10.83 90.01
N SER A 681 22.79 -9.74 90.11
CA SER A 681 22.54 -9.03 91.37
C SER A 681 21.79 -9.91 92.38
N ASN A 682 20.73 -10.59 91.94
CA ASN A 682 19.97 -11.53 92.76
C ASN A 682 20.86 -12.64 93.30
N MET A 683 21.65 -13.28 92.44
CA MET A 683 22.58 -14.33 92.85
C MET A 683 23.53 -13.82 93.92
N THR A 684 24.08 -12.61 93.76
CA THR A 684 24.97 -12.01 94.75
C THR A 684 24.24 -11.77 96.08
N ALA A 685 23.06 -11.16 96.04
CA ALA A 685 22.28 -10.85 97.24
C ALA A 685 21.82 -12.11 97.99
N ASN A 686 21.27 -13.08 97.26
CA ASN A 686 20.75 -14.33 97.81
C ASN A 686 21.86 -15.22 98.37
N ILE A 687 23.02 -15.29 97.72
CA ILE A 687 24.17 -16.03 98.26
C ILE A 687 24.70 -15.36 99.54
N GLN A 688 24.72 -14.04 99.60
CA GLN A 688 25.20 -13.31 100.79
C GLN A 688 24.25 -13.43 101.99
N SER A 689 22.95 -13.58 101.76
CA SER A 689 21.94 -13.72 102.80
C SER A 689 21.72 -15.18 103.24
N ALA A 690 21.99 -16.16 102.37
CA ALA A 690 21.85 -17.57 102.70
C ALA A 690 22.87 -18.07 103.74
N VAL A 691 22.44 -19.05 104.54
CA VAL A 691 23.29 -19.69 105.55
C VAL A 691 24.16 -20.77 104.92
N LEU A 692 25.33 -21.02 105.51
CA LEU A 692 26.31 -21.97 104.98
C LEU A 692 25.75 -23.39 104.82
N ASN A 693 24.79 -23.81 105.67
CA ASN A 693 24.08 -25.08 105.53
C ASN A 693 23.31 -25.21 104.21
N ASP A 694 22.55 -24.18 103.84
CA ASP A 694 21.73 -24.19 102.63
C ASP A 694 22.61 -24.08 101.39
N LEU A 695 23.61 -23.18 101.41
CA LEU A 695 24.60 -23.06 100.34
C LEU A 695 25.37 -24.38 100.08
N TYR A 696 25.68 -25.14 101.13
CA TYR A 696 26.34 -26.44 100.99
C TYR A 696 25.38 -27.50 100.44
N LYS A 697 24.15 -27.55 100.95
CA LYS A 697 23.10 -28.48 100.49
C LYS A 697 22.76 -28.27 99.02
N ASP A 698 22.73 -27.02 98.57
CA ASP A 698 22.41 -26.64 97.19
C ASP A 698 23.64 -26.68 96.27
N GLY A 699 24.80 -27.05 96.81
CA GLY A 699 26.04 -27.25 96.05
C GLY A 699 26.73 -25.96 95.61
N ILE A 700 26.36 -24.80 96.16
CA ILE A 700 26.98 -23.50 95.88
C ILE A 700 28.38 -23.42 96.50
N ILE A 701 28.56 -23.98 97.70
CA ILE A 701 29.87 -24.11 98.34
C ILE A 701 30.25 -25.58 98.48
N VAL A 702 31.55 -25.86 98.36
CA VAL A 702 32.11 -27.21 98.55
C VAL A 702 32.99 -27.19 99.78
N LEU A 703 32.77 -28.14 100.68
CA LEU A 703 33.55 -28.32 101.91
C LEU A 703 34.20 -29.70 101.90
N GLU A 704 35.48 -29.78 102.28
CA GLU A 704 36.20 -31.05 102.41
C GLU A 704 35.64 -31.92 103.55
N ASP A 705 35.15 -31.29 104.62
CA ASP A 705 34.52 -31.94 105.77
C ASP A 705 33.22 -31.23 106.15
N SER A 706 32.08 -31.85 105.83
CA SER A 706 30.75 -31.32 106.18
C SER A 706 30.50 -31.21 107.68
N ALA A 707 31.24 -31.96 108.53
CA ALA A 707 31.13 -31.84 109.99
C ALA A 707 31.56 -30.46 110.49
N PHE A 708 32.28 -29.68 109.67
CA PHE A 708 32.58 -28.28 109.93
C PHE A 708 31.34 -27.43 110.21
N LEU A 709 30.26 -27.64 109.44
CA LEU A 709 29.02 -26.86 109.57
C LEU A 709 28.31 -27.13 110.90
N GLU A 710 28.50 -28.32 111.47
CA GLU A 710 27.89 -28.74 112.73
C GLU A 710 28.70 -28.30 113.96
N LYS A 711 29.88 -27.71 113.78
CA LYS A 711 30.72 -27.26 114.90
C LYS A 711 30.06 -26.09 115.65
N PRO A 712 30.13 -26.08 116.99
CA PRO A 712 29.57 -25.00 117.78
C PRO A 712 30.34 -23.70 117.57
N ILE A 713 29.63 -22.58 117.56
CA ILE A 713 30.25 -21.25 117.58
C ILE A 713 30.82 -21.00 118.98
N ILE A 714 32.12 -20.73 119.06
CA ILE A 714 32.79 -20.42 120.32
C ILE A 714 32.78 -18.90 120.48
N TYR A 715 31.97 -18.41 121.43
CA TYR A 715 31.88 -16.97 121.72
C TYR A 715 32.84 -16.53 122.82
N VAL A 716 33.05 -17.37 123.83
CA VAL A 716 33.95 -17.10 124.94
C VAL A 716 34.95 -18.25 125.05
N TYR A 717 36.23 -17.92 125.09
CA TYR A 717 37.28 -18.89 125.36
C TYR A 717 38.13 -18.45 126.54
N ILE A 718 38.15 -19.28 127.58
CA ILE A 718 38.90 -19.06 128.82
C ILE A 718 40.00 -20.11 128.87
N PHE A 719 41.25 -19.67 129.05
CA PHE A 719 42.41 -20.55 129.16
C PHE A 719 42.90 -20.62 130.61
N GLY A 720 43.11 -21.83 131.11
CA GLY A 720 43.55 -22.09 132.48
C GLY A 720 42.41 -22.51 133.42
N GLU A 721 42.78 -23.03 134.59
CA GLU A 721 41.85 -23.39 135.67
C GLU A 721 41.95 -22.37 136.81
N GLU A 722 40.83 -22.06 137.46
CA GLU A 722 40.77 -21.18 138.64
C GLU A 722 41.83 -21.59 139.69
N PRO A 723 42.61 -20.64 140.27
CA PRO A 723 42.50 -19.19 140.20
C PRO A 723 43.33 -18.50 139.09
N PHE A 724 43.85 -19.27 138.12
CA PHE A 724 44.79 -18.77 137.10
C PHE A 724 44.19 -18.74 135.68
N SER A 725 42.86 -18.65 135.57
CA SER A 725 42.19 -18.53 134.27
C SER A 725 42.28 -17.11 133.73
N TYR A 726 42.52 -16.97 132.42
CA TYR A 726 42.38 -15.70 131.71
C TYR A 726 41.51 -15.88 130.47
N THR A 727 40.64 -14.90 130.23
CA THR A 727 39.82 -14.84 129.01
C THR A 727 40.74 -14.55 127.83
N VAL A 728 40.77 -15.47 126.88
CA VAL A 728 41.50 -15.30 125.62
C VAL A 728 40.72 -14.40 124.69
N PHE A 729 39.42 -14.64 124.55
CA PHE A 729 38.49 -13.75 123.87
C PHE A 729 37.08 -13.91 124.41
N ASP A 730 36.29 -12.84 124.28
CA ASP A 730 34.88 -12.74 124.64
C ASP A 730 34.18 -11.94 123.54
N ILE A 731 33.49 -12.66 122.64
CA ILE A 731 32.73 -12.13 121.52
C ILE A 731 31.26 -12.19 121.91
N ASP A 732 30.58 -11.04 121.89
CA ASP A 732 29.15 -10.95 122.17
C ASP A 732 28.32 -11.83 121.20
N PRO A 733 27.63 -12.89 121.68
CA PRO A 733 26.80 -13.77 120.85
C PRO A 733 25.69 -13.03 120.10
N ALA A 734 25.22 -11.89 120.61
CA ALA A 734 24.16 -11.12 119.98
C ALA A 734 24.58 -10.53 118.62
N LYS A 735 25.89 -10.35 118.36
CA LYS A 735 26.41 -9.90 117.05
C LYS A 735 26.14 -10.89 115.91
N TYR A 736 25.91 -12.15 116.25
CA TYR A 736 25.69 -13.26 115.32
C TYR A 736 24.33 -13.93 115.57
N ASP A 737 23.36 -13.13 116.04
CA ASP A 737 21.98 -13.55 116.30
C ASP A 737 21.84 -14.71 117.31
N ASN A 738 22.82 -14.92 118.18
CA ASN A 738 22.90 -16.05 119.12
C ASN A 738 22.85 -17.43 118.43
N LYS A 739 23.33 -17.51 117.19
CA LYS A 739 23.44 -18.77 116.45
C LYS A 739 24.37 -19.74 117.18
N SER A 740 24.10 -21.03 117.08
CA SER A 740 24.79 -22.05 117.87
C SER A 740 25.82 -22.83 117.08
N LYS A 741 25.66 -22.92 115.75
CA LYS A 741 26.51 -23.71 114.86
C LYS A 741 27.07 -22.87 113.71
N LEU A 742 28.27 -23.19 113.25
CA LEU A 742 28.90 -22.48 112.12
C LEU A 742 28.04 -22.53 110.85
N GLY A 743 27.32 -23.62 110.60
CA GLY A 743 26.44 -23.77 109.44
C GLY A 743 25.22 -22.85 109.42
N GLU A 744 24.87 -22.25 110.56
CA GLU A 744 23.78 -21.26 110.67
C GLU A 744 24.25 -19.85 110.29
N LEU A 745 25.57 -19.60 110.17
CA LEU A 745 26.12 -18.32 109.76
C LEU A 745 25.98 -18.11 108.26
N THR A 746 25.84 -16.85 107.83
CA THR A 746 26.05 -16.47 106.43
C THR A 746 27.54 -16.35 106.12
N ILE A 747 27.92 -16.25 104.83
CA ILE A 747 29.33 -16.05 104.43
C ILE A 747 29.93 -14.81 105.11
N ASN A 748 29.20 -13.69 105.10
CA ASN A 748 29.67 -12.45 105.73
C ASN A 748 29.80 -12.60 107.24
N GLN A 749 28.83 -13.25 107.90
CA GLN A 749 28.91 -13.52 109.34
C GLN A 749 30.09 -14.44 109.67
N MET A 750 30.39 -15.44 108.84
CA MET A 750 31.54 -16.32 109.03
C MET A 750 32.87 -15.57 108.87
N ILE A 751 33.02 -14.75 107.83
CA ILE A 751 34.22 -13.93 107.62
C ILE A 751 34.43 -12.97 108.80
N ASN A 752 33.36 -12.31 109.26
CA ASN A 752 33.40 -11.41 110.40
C ASN A 752 33.74 -12.16 111.69
N TYR A 753 33.16 -13.34 111.92
CA TYR A 753 33.45 -14.17 113.08
C TYR A 753 34.92 -14.60 113.14
N VAL A 754 35.48 -15.04 112.01
CA VAL A 754 36.91 -15.36 111.90
C VAL A 754 37.77 -14.11 112.13
N THR A 755 37.38 -12.96 111.58
CA THR A 755 38.09 -11.70 111.76
C THR A 755 38.09 -11.27 113.23
N ASP A 756 36.96 -11.36 113.92
CA ASP A 756 36.83 -11.06 115.34
C ASP A 756 37.70 -11.99 116.19
N ILE A 757 37.72 -13.30 115.90
CA ILE A 757 38.61 -14.25 116.57
C ILE A 757 40.08 -13.88 116.33
N LEU A 758 40.49 -13.69 115.08
CA LEU A 758 41.87 -13.36 114.72
C LEU A 758 42.34 -12.06 115.38
N THR A 759 41.47 -11.05 115.44
CA THR A 759 41.76 -9.76 116.09
C THR A 759 41.86 -9.91 117.61
N ALA A 760 41.07 -10.80 118.22
CA ALA A 760 41.10 -11.01 119.66
C ALA A 760 42.31 -11.83 120.13
N ILE A 761 42.88 -12.68 119.26
CA ILE A 761 44.04 -13.52 119.59
C ILE A 761 45.38 -12.94 119.10
N SER A 762 45.36 -11.91 118.25
CA SER A 762 46.54 -11.13 117.83
C SER A 762 46.93 -10.11 118.89
#